data_AF-A0A093VK46-F1
#
_entry.id   AF-A0A093VK46-F1
#
_cell.length_a   1.000
_cell.length_b   1.000
_cell.length_c   1.000
_cell.angle_alpha   90.00
_cell.angle_beta   90.00
_cell.angle_gamma   90.00
#
_symmetry.space_group_name_H-M   'P 1'
#
loop_
_entity.id
_entity.type
_entity.pdbx_description
1 polymer ?
#
loop_
_entity_poly.entity_id
_entity_poly.type
_entity_poly.pdbx_seq_one_letter_code
_entity_poly.pdbx_strand_id
1 'polypeptide(L)'
;MTPVGAALWRKLRVHQVYGANTDVGKTIVSTLLVKALSERSKAGFLKPVSTGPLGEADDRHVKQFTDGSSNVLTKCLYQFGEPVSPHIAAQSSQVSYAFHPSYNRMYAHGGLQRPDDNEILSSVHTVLSSWSAKGVKNALVETAGGVHSPGPNSTSQADLYRPLRLPIVLVADSRLGGISSSISAYESLVIRGYDIHSVLLFQDDYYQNHEYLKSYFSKKDIPILAFPKPPPRPRGNMTPDAQAEDQQVMKDYYRSLQSDLNLDSLLRSMEEKCEQRIENLDKMAARAHEAIWYPFTQHQGMESKDITVIESAYGDYFQTLKSSTNTEVDDESQVLRPTFDGSASWWTQGLGHGSPELALTAAHAAGKYGHVMFAGTVHKPALGLAELLLQSLGNQRLRKVFYTDNGSTGMEVAIKMALRASCVRYDWDSSTEEIKILGLKGSYHGDTIGVMDCSEPSTYNKKVEWYRGKGYWFDYPTVGMKGARWHVTVPQVLIQELGEGEDFNSLNEVFDLDGRLRSLAGKRLVHKEGFKFGALIMEPVILGAGGMLFADPLFQRCLIDVVRSTPDLFGSTSVPTETTTNWAGLPVIFDEVFTGLYRLGRRTSASFLAVDADISVHAKLLTGGLIPLAVTLASKEIFDAFLSCEKSDALLHGHSYTAHPIGCHVAKTSLRMMMEMENRGDWNSFQKLWQTTRTSSKTTAIPYGVIGL
;
A
#
# COMPACT_ATOMS: atom_id res chain seq x y z
N MET A 1 14.09 -6.56 2.46
CA MET A 1 15.03 -5.55 3.00
C MET A 1 14.57 -5.18 4.40
N THR A 2 15.49 -4.96 5.32
CA THR A 2 15.16 -4.53 6.69
C THR A 2 14.47 -3.16 6.62
N PRO A 3 13.32 -2.96 7.28
CA PRO A 3 12.67 -1.66 7.29
C PRO A 3 13.57 -0.64 7.99
N VAL A 4 13.58 0.59 7.48
CA VAL A 4 14.24 1.71 8.16
C VAL A 4 13.54 1.92 9.50
N GLY A 5 14.32 2.12 10.57
CA GLY A 5 13.78 2.36 11.90
C GLY A 5 12.85 3.59 11.93
N ALA A 6 11.91 3.60 12.87
CA ALA A 6 10.98 4.72 12.98
C ALA A 6 11.71 6.00 13.42
N ALA A 7 11.34 7.15 12.84
CA ALA A 7 12.00 8.42 13.08
C ALA A 7 11.20 9.34 14.03
N LEU A 8 10.84 8.81 15.20
CA LEU A 8 10.19 9.57 16.27
C LEU A 8 10.78 9.21 17.63
N TRP A 9 11.24 10.22 18.36
CA TRP A 9 11.87 10.08 19.67
C TRP A 9 11.22 10.96 20.73
N ARG A 10 11.16 10.48 21.98
CA ARG A 10 10.61 11.22 23.13
C ARG A 10 11.42 12.46 23.47
N LYS A 11 12.73 12.46 23.24
CA LYS A 11 13.66 13.53 23.64
C LYS A 11 14.27 14.34 22.50
N LEU A 12 14.17 13.86 21.26
CA LEU A 12 14.73 14.48 20.07
C LEU A 12 13.58 14.90 19.13
N ARG A 13 13.51 16.19 18.80
CA ARG A 13 12.63 16.77 17.79
C ARG A 13 13.40 16.88 16.50
N VAL A 14 12.87 16.31 15.42
CA VAL A 14 13.54 16.33 14.12
C VAL A 14 12.59 16.92 13.09
N HIS A 15 13.06 17.93 12.36
CA HIS A 15 12.32 18.51 11.25
C HIS A 15 13.08 18.35 9.94
N GLN A 16 12.36 18.03 8.88
CA GLN A 16 12.91 17.98 7.54
C GLN A 16 12.70 19.31 6.83
N VAL A 17 13.78 19.89 6.30
CA VAL A 17 13.74 21.19 5.62
C VAL A 17 13.62 20.96 4.12
N TYR A 18 12.45 21.30 3.57
CA TYR A 18 12.18 21.27 2.13
C TYR A 18 12.18 22.69 1.56
N GLY A 19 12.62 22.84 0.31
CA GLY A 19 12.47 24.07 -0.45
C GLY A 19 11.36 23.94 -1.48
N ALA A 20 10.60 25.02 -1.70
CA ALA A 20 9.66 25.10 -2.82
C ALA A 20 10.39 24.94 -4.17
N ASN A 21 11.64 25.40 -4.24
CA ASN A 21 12.53 25.22 -5.39
C ASN A 21 14.01 25.25 -4.94
N THR A 22 14.93 25.15 -5.90
CA THR A 22 16.34 25.54 -5.71
C THR A 22 16.45 27.05 -5.49
N ASP A 23 17.49 27.47 -4.76
CA ASP A 23 17.82 28.87 -4.44
C ASP A 23 16.75 29.68 -3.68
N VAL A 24 15.82 29.00 -3.01
CA VAL A 24 14.88 29.64 -2.08
C VAL A 24 15.50 29.97 -0.71
N GLY A 25 16.77 29.62 -0.50
CA GLY A 25 17.50 29.90 0.75
C GLY A 25 17.38 28.86 1.85
N LYS A 26 17.22 27.56 1.49
CA LYS A 26 17.16 26.45 2.47
C LYS A 26 18.28 26.51 3.51
N THR A 27 19.53 26.57 3.05
CA THR A 27 20.71 26.60 3.93
C THR A 27 20.72 27.82 4.84
N ILE A 28 20.21 28.97 4.38
CA ILE A 28 20.10 30.17 5.21
C ILE A 28 19.06 29.98 6.31
N VAL A 29 17.90 29.43 5.97
CA VAL A 29 16.85 29.07 6.94
C VAL A 29 17.36 28.04 7.94
N SER A 30 18.02 26.98 7.48
CA SER A 30 18.59 25.95 8.34
C SER A 30 19.62 26.53 9.31
N THR A 31 20.53 27.40 8.84
CA THR A 31 21.49 28.09 9.72
C THR A 31 20.79 28.95 10.77
N LEU A 32 19.79 29.76 10.36
CA LEU A 32 19.03 30.61 11.28
C LEU A 32 18.37 29.78 12.40
N LEU A 33 17.68 28.71 12.02
CA LEU A 33 16.98 27.83 12.95
C LEU A 33 17.96 27.08 13.85
N VAL A 34 19.04 26.49 13.31
CA VAL A 34 20.05 25.78 14.10
C VAL A 34 20.75 26.71 15.08
N LYS A 35 21.08 27.94 14.67
CA LYS A 35 21.69 28.94 15.56
C LYS A 35 20.80 29.23 16.76
N ALA A 36 19.53 29.55 16.53
CA ALA A 36 18.57 29.84 17.60
C ALA A 36 18.26 28.62 18.49
N LEU A 37 18.20 27.42 17.91
CA LEU A 37 18.05 26.18 18.67
C LEU A 37 19.28 25.90 19.56
N SER A 38 20.48 26.22 19.07
CA SER A 38 21.75 25.97 19.76
C SER A 38 21.97 26.82 21.02
N GLU A 39 21.28 27.97 21.11
CA GLU A 39 21.28 28.83 22.31
C GLU A 39 20.46 28.23 23.45
N ARG A 40 19.48 27.38 23.12
CA ARG A 40 18.61 26.72 24.10
C ARG A 40 19.14 25.37 24.55
N SER A 41 19.70 24.62 23.61
CA SER A 41 20.10 23.22 23.81
C SER A 41 21.02 22.75 22.70
N LYS A 42 21.60 21.55 22.85
CA LYS A 42 22.40 20.94 21.80
C LYS A 42 21.53 20.65 20.56
N ALA A 43 21.98 21.14 19.40
CA ALA A 43 21.27 21.08 18.12
C ALA A 43 22.05 20.31 17.04
N GLY A 44 21.34 19.69 16.09
CA GLY A 44 21.92 18.94 14.99
C GLY A 44 21.52 19.49 13.61
N PHE A 45 22.43 19.43 12.64
CA PHE A 45 22.17 19.69 11.23
C PHE A 45 22.70 18.54 10.37
N LEU A 46 21.79 17.84 9.70
CA LEU A 46 22.09 16.71 8.83
C LEU A 46 21.77 17.08 7.38
N LYS A 47 22.75 16.90 6.51
CA LYS A 47 22.59 16.98 5.06
C LYS A 47 22.77 15.57 4.48
N PRO A 48 21.69 14.85 4.14
CA PRO A 48 21.85 13.50 3.62
C PRO A 48 22.56 13.48 2.27
N VAL A 49 22.18 14.37 1.36
CA VAL A 49 22.76 14.43 0.01
C VAL A 49 23.10 15.88 -0.32
N SER A 50 24.32 16.10 -0.81
CA SER A 50 24.85 17.40 -1.21
C SER A 50 25.59 17.27 -2.54
N THR A 51 25.55 18.32 -3.35
CA THR A 51 26.22 18.39 -4.65
C THR A 51 27.03 19.68 -4.77
N GLY A 52 28.06 19.69 -5.62
CA GLY A 52 28.97 20.83 -5.78
C GLY A 52 30.25 20.75 -4.93
N PRO A 53 31.11 21.77 -5.03
CA PRO A 53 32.42 21.78 -4.40
C PRO A 53 32.32 21.84 -2.87
N LEU A 54 33.30 21.24 -2.18
CA LEU A 54 33.38 21.23 -0.71
C LEU A 54 33.44 22.63 -0.07
N GLY A 55 33.85 23.66 -0.81
CA GLY A 55 33.82 25.05 -0.33
C GLY A 55 32.41 25.64 -0.23
N GLU A 56 31.43 25.02 -0.88
CA GLU A 56 30.02 25.44 -0.91
C GLU A 56 29.11 24.43 -0.21
N ALA A 57 29.69 23.50 0.55
CA ALA A 57 28.93 22.47 1.25
C ALA A 57 28.07 23.07 2.39
N ASP A 58 26.80 22.73 2.39
CA ASP A 58 25.79 23.27 3.32
C ASP A 58 26.17 23.07 4.80
N ASP A 59 26.70 21.89 5.15
CA ASP A 59 27.10 21.57 6.53
C ASP A 59 28.28 22.40 7.02
N ARG A 60 29.15 22.85 6.11
CA ARG A 60 30.25 23.77 6.43
C ARG A 60 29.75 25.19 6.58
N HIS A 61 28.82 25.63 5.73
CA HIS A 61 28.16 26.93 5.86
C HIS A 61 27.47 27.03 7.23
N VAL A 62 26.64 26.05 7.60
CA VAL A 62 25.97 26.03 8.91
C VAL A 62 27.00 26.09 10.04
N LYS A 63 28.02 25.23 10.01
CA LYS A 63 29.07 25.19 11.05
C LYS A 63 29.81 26.53 11.21
N GLN A 64 30.03 27.23 10.11
CA GLN A 64 30.75 28.50 10.08
C GLN A 64 29.96 29.64 10.71
N PHE A 65 28.64 29.69 10.50
CA PHE A 65 27.78 30.80 10.93
C PHE A 65 27.03 30.55 12.26
N THR A 66 27.14 29.34 12.81
CA THR A 66 26.73 29.03 14.20
C THR A 66 27.86 29.27 15.22
N ASP A 67 28.87 30.07 14.87
CA ASP A 67 30.00 30.51 15.70
C ASP A 67 30.86 29.38 16.29
N GLY A 68 30.91 28.21 15.64
CA GLY A 68 31.67 27.06 16.14
C GLY A 68 31.24 26.60 17.53
N SER A 69 30.02 26.94 17.97
CA SER A 69 29.53 26.57 19.29
C SER A 69 29.63 25.05 19.45
N SER A 70 30.18 24.60 20.58
CA SER A 70 30.29 23.17 20.91
C SER A 70 28.93 22.47 21.00
N ASN A 71 27.84 23.24 20.96
CA ASN A 71 26.45 22.80 21.01
C ASN A 71 25.84 22.45 19.63
N VAL A 72 26.54 22.70 18.51
CA VAL A 72 26.04 22.33 17.17
C VAL A 72 26.80 21.14 16.60
N LEU A 73 26.06 20.09 16.23
CA LEU A 73 26.59 18.96 15.46
C LEU A 73 26.18 19.10 14.00
N THR A 74 27.14 19.08 13.08
CA THR A 74 26.85 19.05 11.63
C THR A 74 27.36 17.75 11.01
N LYS A 75 26.62 17.21 10.03
CA LYS A 75 27.07 16.05 9.25
C LYS A 75 26.49 16.07 7.84
N CYS A 76 27.35 15.89 6.84
CA CYS A 76 26.96 15.52 5.47
C CYS A 76 27.16 14.00 5.30
N LEU A 77 26.18 13.27 4.75
CA LEU A 77 26.31 11.82 4.53
C LEU A 77 26.98 11.52 3.18
N TYR A 78 26.42 12.08 2.10
CA TYR A 78 26.90 11.85 0.74
C TYR A 78 27.12 13.19 0.03
N GLN A 79 28.37 13.48 -0.32
CA GLN A 79 28.77 14.67 -1.08
C GLN A 79 29.23 14.26 -2.48
N PHE A 80 28.61 14.81 -3.51
CA PHE A 80 29.05 14.70 -4.89
C PHE A 80 29.73 15.99 -5.34
N GLY A 81 30.79 15.90 -6.15
CA GLY A 81 31.62 17.06 -6.50
C GLY A 81 31.02 17.98 -7.56
N GLU A 82 30.16 17.46 -8.44
CA GLU A 82 29.57 18.23 -9.54
C GLU A 82 28.37 19.06 -9.06
N PRO A 83 28.29 20.37 -9.36
CA PRO A 83 27.21 21.26 -8.91
C PRO A 83 25.94 21.12 -9.77
N VAL A 84 25.42 19.90 -9.83
CA VAL A 84 24.20 19.54 -10.57
C VAL A 84 23.23 18.81 -9.64
N SER A 85 22.03 18.48 -10.12
CA SER A 85 21.07 17.70 -9.32
C SER A 85 21.61 16.30 -8.93
N PRO A 86 21.23 15.74 -7.78
CA PRO A 86 21.83 14.51 -7.25
C PRO A 86 21.87 13.31 -8.20
N HIS A 87 20.83 13.07 -8.99
CA HIS A 87 20.81 11.95 -9.93
C HIS A 87 21.87 12.04 -11.03
N ILE A 88 22.20 13.25 -11.49
CA ILE A 88 23.26 13.49 -12.49
C ILE A 88 24.62 13.38 -11.81
N ALA A 89 24.79 14.02 -10.65
CA ALA A 89 26.05 14.02 -9.92
C ALA A 89 26.45 12.60 -9.48
N ALA A 90 25.47 11.76 -9.12
CA ALA A 90 25.69 10.36 -8.79
C ALA A 90 26.14 9.53 -10.01
N GLN A 91 25.62 9.82 -11.21
CA GLN A 91 26.04 9.15 -12.45
C GLN A 91 27.48 9.54 -12.85
N SER A 92 27.81 10.83 -12.80
CA SER A 92 29.15 11.32 -13.19
C SER A 92 30.24 10.93 -12.19
N SER A 93 29.88 10.66 -10.93
CA SER A 93 30.81 10.14 -9.92
C SER A 93 31.15 8.64 -10.09
N GLN A 94 30.46 7.92 -10.97
CA GLN A 94 30.78 6.53 -11.32
C GLN A 94 31.91 6.49 -12.37
N VAL A 95 33.15 6.33 -11.89
CA VAL A 95 34.37 5.97 -12.65
C VAL A 95 34.95 7.07 -13.55
N SER A 96 36.05 7.69 -13.11
CA SER A 96 37.00 8.36 -14.00
C SER A 96 38.13 7.40 -14.37
N TYR A 97 38.31 7.12 -15.67
CA TYR A 97 39.51 6.44 -16.17
C TYR A 97 40.60 7.46 -16.49
N ALA A 98 41.76 7.37 -15.83
CA ALA A 98 42.94 8.15 -16.17
C ALA A 98 43.96 7.28 -16.91
N PHE A 99 44.48 7.77 -18.04
CA PHE A 99 45.54 7.11 -18.80
C PHE A 99 46.90 7.45 -18.18
N HIS A 100 47.64 6.44 -17.71
CA HIS A 100 48.98 6.62 -17.16
C HIS A 100 50.06 6.38 -18.25
N PRO A 101 50.83 7.40 -18.67
CA PRO A 101 51.76 7.28 -19.80
C PRO A 101 52.84 6.20 -19.62
N SER A 102 53.20 5.89 -18.37
CA SER A 102 54.32 4.99 -18.04
C SER A 102 53.98 3.50 -18.04
N TYR A 103 52.70 3.10 -18.04
CA TYR A 103 52.29 1.70 -17.82
C TYR A 103 51.27 1.14 -18.81
N ASN A 104 50.81 1.95 -19.78
CA ASN A 104 49.89 1.55 -20.86
C ASN A 104 48.72 0.65 -20.38
N ARG A 105 48.13 0.98 -19.20
CA ARG A 105 46.97 0.31 -18.59
C ARG A 105 46.03 1.35 -17.99
N MET A 106 44.72 1.12 -18.15
CA MET A 106 43.67 1.87 -17.44
C MET A 106 43.56 1.36 -16.00
N TYR A 107 43.53 2.27 -15.03
CA TYR A 107 43.21 1.98 -13.64
C TYR A 107 41.91 2.70 -13.26
N ALA A 108 41.01 2.00 -12.56
CA ALA A 108 39.86 2.63 -11.93
C ALA A 108 40.32 3.28 -10.61
N HIS A 109 40.24 4.61 -10.52
CA HIS A 109 40.34 5.30 -9.23
C HIS A 109 38.97 5.31 -8.55
N GLY A 110 38.95 5.03 -7.24
CA GLY A 110 37.74 4.86 -6.43
C GLY A 110 36.78 6.05 -6.54
N GLY A 111 35.69 5.86 -7.28
CA GLY A 111 34.52 6.73 -7.24
C GLY A 111 33.64 6.41 -6.02
N LEU A 112 32.86 7.39 -5.57
CA LEU A 112 31.82 7.13 -4.57
C LEU A 112 30.82 6.13 -5.17
N GLN A 113 30.60 4.99 -4.50
CA GLN A 113 29.53 4.10 -4.89
C GLN A 113 28.19 4.85 -4.70
N ARG A 114 27.35 4.84 -5.73
CA ARG A 114 25.99 5.41 -5.67
C ARG A 114 25.21 4.70 -4.56
N PRO A 115 24.80 5.41 -3.50
CA PRO A 115 24.05 4.77 -2.41
C PRO A 115 22.63 4.47 -2.88
N ASP A 116 22.09 3.32 -2.48
CA ASP A 116 20.67 3.04 -2.71
C ASP A 116 19.78 3.83 -1.74
N ASP A 117 18.48 3.88 -2.00
CA ASP A 117 17.54 4.68 -1.21
C ASP A 117 17.45 4.20 0.25
N ASN A 118 17.55 2.89 0.49
CA ASN A 118 17.51 2.33 1.84
C ASN A 118 18.79 2.62 2.62
N GLU A 119 19.94 2.66 1.95
CA GLU A 119 21.22 3.05 2.53
C GLU A 119 21.19 4.51 3.00
N ILE A 120 20.62 5.41 2.19
CA ILE A 120 20.42 6.82 2.56
C ILE A 120 19.54 6.91 3.81
N LEU A 121 18.38 6.25 3.79
CA LEU A 121 17.42 6.31 4.90
C LEU A 121 17.97 5.69 6.19
N SER A 122 18.65 4.55 6.09
CA SER A 122 19.29 3.89 7.23
C SER A 122 20.40 4.74 7.83
N SER A 123 21.17 5.42 6.98
CA SER A 123 22.23 6.36 7.42
C SER A 123 21.66 7.58 8.12
N VAL A 124 20.55 8.13 7.63
CA VAL A 124 19.83 9.23 8.31
C VAL A 124 19.35 8.77 9.68
N HIS A 125 18.65 7.63 9.75
CA HIS A 125 18.13 7.09 11.00
C HIS A 125 19.24 6.78 12.03
N THR A 126 20.35 6.21 11.58
CA THR A 126 21.52 5.90 12.43
C THR A 126 22.11 7.16 13.05
N VAL A 127 22.26 8.23 12.27
CA VAL A 127 22.80 9.50 12.77
C VAL A 127 21.86 10.15 13.77
N LEU A 128 20.56 10.21 13.48
CA LEU A 128 19.57 10.79 14.39
C LEU A 128 19.48 10.00 15.70
N SER A 129 19.51 8.67 15.64
CA SER A 129 19.56 7.80 16.83
C SER A 129 20.83 8.07 17.66
N SER A 130 22.00 8.19 17.01
CA SER A 130 23.25 8.56 17.69
C SER A 130 23.17 9.95 18.34
N TRP A 131 22.50 10.91 17.72
CA TRP A 131 22.31 12.25 18.26
C TRP A 131 21.33 12.27 19.44
N SER A 132 20.24 11.51 19.39
CA SER A 132 19.33 11.29 20.52
C SER A 132 20.11 10.78 21.74
N ALA A 133 20.93 9.75 21.56
CA ALA A 133 21.78 9.19 22.61
C ALA A 133 22.83 10.18 23.15
N LYS A 134 23.29 11.14 22.33
CA LYS A 134 24.23 12.21 22.71
C LYS A 134 23.55 13.46 23.30
N GLY A 135 22.27 13.37 23.62
CA GLY A 135 21.50 14.43 24.27
C GLY A 135 21.12 15.61 23.35
N VAL A 136 21.17 15.43 22.03
CA VAL A 136 20.65 16.43 21.09
C VAL A 136 19.14 16.52 21.26
N LYS A 137 18.61 17.73 21.38
CA LYS A 137 17.17 17.97 21.59
C LYS A 137 16.43 18.31 20.31
N ASN A 138 17.11 18.99 19.39
CA ASN A 138 16.54 19.44 18.13
C ASN A 138 17.49 19.13 16.98
N ALA A 139 16.98 18.64 15.85
CA ALA A 139 17.78 18.40 14.65
C ALA A 139 17.02 18.78 13.39
N LEU A 140 17.75 19.33 12.41
CA LEU A 140 17.24 19.57 11.07
C LEU A 140 17.85 18.59 10.08
N VAL A 141 17.01 18.05 9.18
CA VAL A 141 17.43 17.23 8.05
C VAL A 141 17.12 18.00 6.77
N GLU A 142 18.14 18.55 6.11
CA GLU A 142 17.93 19.39 4.94
C GLU A 142 17.95 18.59 3.64
N THR A 143 16.95 18.78 2.78
CA THR A 143 16.90 18.13 1.46
C THR A 143 17.75 18.87 0.41
N ALA A 144 17.97 18.25 -0.75
CA ALA A 144 18.67 18.85 -1.88
C ALA A 144 17.66 19.40 -2.91
N GLY A 145 17.85 20.61 -3.45
CA GLY A 145 16.93 21.15 -4.46
C GLY A 145 15.50 21.42 -3.92
N GLY A 146 14.48 21.13 -4.73
CA GLY A 146 13.05 21.28 -4.38
C GLY A 146 12.38 19.95 -4.00
N VAL A 147 11.08 20.00 -3.66
CA VAL A 147 10.29 18.83 -3.20
C VAL A 147 10.41 17.61 -4.13
N HIS A 148 10.31 17.82 -5.44
CA HIS A 148 10.41 16.75 -6.44
C HIS A 148 11.77 16.60 -7.09
N SER A 149 12.81 17.28 -6.57
CA SER A 149 14.15 17.07 -7.09
C SER A 149 14.55 15.60 -6.88
N PRO A 150 15.06 14.93 -7.93
CA PRO A 150 15.43 13.53 -7.85
C PRO A 150 16.64 13.35 -6.92
N GLY A 151 16.56 12.35 -6.05
CA GLY A 151 17.68 11.87 -5.25
C GLY A 151 18.71 11.12 -6.11
N PRO A 152 19.76 10.56 -5.50
CA PRO A 152 20.79 9.82 -6.22
C PRO A 152 20.23 8.72 -7.11
N ASN A 153 19.16 8.01 -6.71
CA ASN A 153 18.53 6.92 -7.47
C ASN A 153 17.41 7.35 -8.43
N SER A 154 17.32 8.64 -8.73
CA SER A 154 16.23 9.24 -9.53
C SER A 154 14.84 9.21 -8.87
N THR A 155 14.69 8.56 -7.72
CA THR A 155 13.50 8.65 -6.87
C THR A 155 13.27 10.10 -6.46
N SER A 156 12.02 10.56 -6.54
CA SER A 156 11.65 11.88 -6.03
C SER A 156 12.00 11.97 -4.53
N GLN A 157 12.64 13.04 -4.08
CA GLN A 157 13.00 13.13 -2.65
C GLN A 157 11.80 13.10 -1.71
N ALA A 158 10.64 13.60 -2.14
CA ALA A 158 9.40 13.47 -1.36
C ALA A 158 8.97 12.01 -1.15
N ASP A 159 9.29 11.11 -2.09
CA ASP A 159 9.01 9.68 -1.98
C ASP A 159 10.13 8.95 -1.23
N LEU A 160 11.40 9.33 -1.48
CA LEU A 160 12.58 8.79 -0.79
C LEU A 160 12.44 8.88 0.73
N TYR A 161 12.13 10.05 1.28
CA TYR A 161 12.09 10.25 2.74
C TYR A 161 10.77 9.84 3.39
N ARG A 162 9.81 9.32 2.62
CA ARG A 162 8.47 8.98 3.11
C ARG A 162 8.48 7.91 4.22
N PRO A 163 9.38 6.92 4.23
CA PRO A 163 9.50 5.99 5.36
C PRO A 163 9.83 6.65 6.69
N LEU A 164 10.56 7.78 6.70
CA LEU A 164 10.89 8.51 7.94
C LEU A 164 9.72 9.38 8.41
N ARG A 165 8.91 9.92 7.47
CA ARG A 165 7.76 10.81 7.73
C ARG A 165 8.04 11.86 8.81
N LEU A 166 9.17 12.55 8.66
CA LEU A 166 9.55 13.65 9.54
C LEU A 166 8.62 14.85 9.30
N PRO A 167 8.25 15.61 10.34
CA PRO A 167 7.52 16.86 10.16
C PRO A 167 8.36 17.89 9.39
N ILE A 168 7.71 18.73 8.59
CA ILE A 168 8.38 19.57 7.60
C ILE A 168 8.44 21.04 8.02
N VAL A 169 9.59 21.65 7.75
CA VAL A 169 9.78 23.09 7.59
C VAL A 169 9.87 23.38 6.08
N LEU A 170 8.92 24.13 5.53
CA LEU A 170 8.92 24.48 4.10
C LEU A 170 9.50 25.88 3.87
N VAL A 171 10.54 25.97 3.06
CA VAL A 171 11.12 27.23 2.60
C VAL A 171 10.43 27.66 1.30
N ALA A 172 9.54 28.63 1.41
CA ALA A 172 8.76 29.18 0.31
C ALA A 172 9.58 30.17 -0.54
N ASP A 173 9.13 30.41 -1.76
CA ASP A 173 9.81 31.25 -2.74
C ASP A 173 9.27 32.69 -2.71
N SER A 174 10.18 33.65 -2.49
CA SER A 174 9.87 35.07 -2.42
C SER A 174 9.89 35.78 -3.78
N ARG A 175 10.35 35.11 -4.84
CA ARG A 175 10.49 35.68 -6.19
C ARG A 175 9.15 35.68 -6.94
N LEU A 176 9.13 36.30 -8.12
CA LEU A 176 7.98 36.24 -9.03
C LEU A 176 7.61 34.78 -9.33
N GLY A 177 6.31 34.45 -9.26
CA GLY A 177 5.81 33.08 -9.38
C GLY A 177 5.94 32.25 -8.11
N GLY A 178 6.57 32.78 -7.06
CA GLY A 178 6.89 32.07 -5.83
C GLY A 178 5.68 31.66 -4.99
N ILE A 179 4.56 32.39 -5.06
CA ILE A 179 3.30 31.98 -4.44
C ILE A 179 2.85 30.62 -4.98
N SER A 180 2.82 30.48 -6.30
CA SER A 180 2.37 29.25 -6.96
C SER A 180 3.31 28.09 -6.65
N SER A 181 4.62 28.28 -6.78
CA SER A 181 5.59 27.21 -6.51
C SER A 181 5.55 26.74 -5.06
N SER A 182 5.34 27.66 -4.11
CA SER A 182 5.22 27.34 -2.69
C SER A 182 3.97 26.55 -2.36
N ILE A 183 2.82 26.92 -2.94
CA ILE A 183 1.56 26.18 -2.75
C ILE A 183 1.64 24.80 -3.39
N SER A 184 2.17 24.69 -4.62
CA SER A 184 2.35 23.39 -5.27
C SER A 184 3.31 22.49 -4.50
N ALA A 185 4.41 23.03 -3.96
CA ALA A 185 5.32 22.28 -3.09
C ALA A 185 4.62 21.78 -1.82
N TYR A 186 3.80 22.61 -1.17
CA TYR A 186 2.99 22.23 -0.02
C TYR A 186 2.00 21.09 -0.37
N GLU A 187 1.22 21.23 -1.43
CA GLU A 187 0.24 20.23 -1.86
C GLU A 187 0.90 18.89 -2.20
N SER A 188 2.07 18.94 -2.86
CA SER A 188 2.90 17.78 -3.16
C SER A 188 3.40 17.01 -1.94
N LEU A 189 3.65 17.71 -0.82
CA LEU A 189 4.03 17.09 0.45
C LEU A 189 2.80 16.53 1.18
N VAL A 190 1.69 17.27 1.19
CA VAL A 190 0.43 16.83 1.82
C VAL A 190 -0.12 15.56 1.19
N ILE A 191 -0.12 15.46 -0.16
CA ILE A 191 -0.63 14.26 -0.83
C ILE A 191 0.20 13.01 -0.54
N ARG A 192 1.45 13.18 -0.10
CA ARG A 192 2.33 12.10 0.36
C ARG A 192 2.18 11.81 1.86
N GLY A 193 1.35 12.56 2.57
CA GLY A 193 1.08 12.36 4.00
C GLY A 193 2.14 12.94 4.92
N TYR A 194 2.86 13.99 4.50
CA TYR A 194 3.71 14.76 5.41
C TYR A 194 2.92 15.82 6.15
N ASP A 195 3.34 16.11 7.39
CA ASP A 195 2.81 17.17 8.22
C ASP A 195 3.75 18.39 8.16
N ILE A 196 3.24 19.55 7.74
CA ILE A 196 4.03 20.79 7.64
C ILE A 196 3.83 21.59 8.93
N HIS A 197 4.91 21.77 9.69
CA HIS A 197 4.86 22.48 10.97
C HIS A 197 5.01 23.99 10.80
N SER A 198 5.79 24.44 9.81
CA SER A 198 6.03 25.87 9.56
C SER A 198 6.44 26.16 8.11
N VAL A 199 6.25 27.42 7.71
CA VAL A 199 6.71 27.97 6.43
C VAL A 199 7.63 29.16 6.70
N LEU A 200 8.77 29.22 6.02
CA LEU A 200 9.68 30.36 6.08
C LEU A 200 9.97 30.89 4.69
N LEU A 201 10.15 32.20 4.56
CA LEU A 201 10.54 32.83 3.31
C LEU A 201 11.20 34.19 3.52
N PHE A 202 11.94 34.64 2.53
CA PHE A 202 12.46 35.99 2.53
C PHE A 202 11.35 37.01 2.26
N GLN A 203 11.42 38.15 2.94
CA GLN A 203 10.63 39.33 2.61
C GLN A 203 11.11 39.91 1.28
N ASP A 204 10.15 40.40 0.52
CA ASP A 204 10.38 41.09 -0.74
C ASP A 204 9.35 42.21 -0.81
N ASP A 205 9.83 43.45 -0.71
CA ASP A 205 8.95 44.63 -0.65
C ASP A 205 8.21 44.88 -1.97
N TYR A 206 8.73 44.36 -3.08
CA TYR A 206 8.15 44.53 -4.41
C TYR A 206 7.09 43.47 -4.69
N TYR A 207 7.39 42.18 -4.51
CA TYR A 207 6.45 41.08 -4.79
C TYR A 207 5.49 40.80 -3.64
N GLN A 208 5.92 41.03 -2.39
CA GLN A 208 5.11 40.86 -1.20
C GLN A 208 4.45 39.47 -1.05
N ASN A 209 5.07 38.41 -1.61
CA ASN A 209 4.55 37.04 -1.54
C ASN A 209 4.23 36.60 -0.10
N HIS A 210 4.99 37.09 0.88
CA HIS A 210 4.82 36.79 2.30
C HIS A 210 3.46 37.22 2.84
N GLU A 211 2.89 38.34 2.38
CA GLU A 211 1.56 38.80 2.81
C GLU A 211 0.47 37.83 2.37
N TYR A 212 0.50 37.43 1.09
CA TYR A 212 -0.46 36.47 0.55
C TYR A 212 -0.32 35.09 1.21
N LEU A 213 0.90 34.57 1.27
CA LEU A 213 1.17 33.24 1.83
C LEU A 213 0.85 33.18 3.32
N LYS A 214 1.01 34.28 4.07
CA LYS A 214 0.58 34.37 5.46
C LYS A 214 -0.91 34.13 5.62
N SER A 215 -1.75 34.80 4.82
CA SER A 215 -3.19 34.56 4.82
C SER A 215 -3.53 33.11 4.41
N TYR A 216 -2.83 32.57 3.40
CA TYR A 216 -3.07 31.21 2.90
C TYR A 216 -2.75 30.12 3.94
N PHE A 217 -1.62 30.20 4.63
CA PHE A 217 -1.15 29.20 5.58
C PHE A 217 -1.78 29.35 6.98
N SER A 218 -2.17 30.57 7.38
CA SER A 218 -2.89 30.77 8.65
C SER A 218 -4.24 30.02 8.67
N LYS A 219 -4.93 29.94 7.53
CA LYS A 219 -6.18 29.14 7.38
C LYS A 219 -5.97 27.64 7.55
N LYS A 220 -4.72 27.17 7.57
CA LYS A 220 -4.34 25.77 7.73
C LYS A 220 -3.63 25.51 9.07
N ASP A 221 -3.62 26.50 9.96
CA ASP A 221 -2.90 26.46 11.24
C ASP A 221 -1.39 26.19 11.08
N ILE A 222 -0.80 26.75 10.01
CA ILE A 222 0.64 26.66 9.73
C ILE A 222 1.26 28.05 9.92
N PRO A 223 2.10 28.25 10.96
CA PRO A 223 2.79 29.51 11.17
C PRO A 223 3.76 29.80 10.02
N ILE A 224 3.78 31.07 9.60
CA ILE A 224 4.72 31.58 8.61
C ILE A 224 5.66 32.59 9.26
N LEU A 225 6.94 32.55 8.91
CA LEU A 225 7.91 33.57 9.29
C LEU A 225 8.56 34.15 8.04
N ALA A 226 8.33 35.45 7.83
CA ALA A 226 8.97 36.22 6.78
C ALA A 226 10.10 37.06 7.38
N PHE A 227 11.28 37.03 6.77
CA PHE A 227 12.47 37.71 7.30
C PHE A 227 13.28 38.41 6.19
N PRO A 228 14.07 39.45 6.51
CA PRO A 228 14.86 40.19 5.52
C PRO A 228 15.71 39.28 4.61
N LYS A 229 16.00 39.74 3.39
CA LYS A 229 16.91 39.02 2.47
C LYS A 229 18.35 39.06 2.99
N PRO A 230 19.17 38.04 2.69
CA PRO A 230 20.59 38.07 2.99
C PRO A 230 21.29 39.19 2.17
N PRO A 231 22.42 39.71 2.69
CA PRO A 231 23.32 40.58 1.95
C PRO A 231 23.70 39.97 0.58
N PRO A 232 23.86 40.79 -0.48
CA PRO A 232 24.26 40.30 -1.79
C PRO A 232 25.67 39.74 -1.76
N ARG A 233 25.87 38.55 -2.33
CA ARG A 233 27.20 37.92 -2.45
C ARG A 233 28.10 38.79 -3.36
N PRO A 234 29.33 39.14 -2.94
CA PRO A 234 30.28 39.86 -3.78
C PRO A 234 30.56 39.12 -5.10
N ARG A 235 30.70 39.84 -6.22
CA ARG A 235 30.97 39.25 -7.54
C ARG A 235 32.48 39.14 -7.79
N GLY A 236 32.97 37.96 -8.20
CA GLY A 236 34.36 37.73 -8.65
C GLY A 236 35.21 36.88 -7.70
N ASN A 237 36.48 36.64 -8.06
CA ASN A 237 37.45 35.98 -7.17
C ASN A 237 37.78 36.92 -6.00
N MET A 238 37.35 36.56 -4.79
CA MET A 238 37.58 37.35 -3.59
C MET A 238 39.02 37.17 -3.09
N THR A 239 39.64 38.27 -2.65
CA THR A 239 40.84 38.20 -1.82
C THR A 239 40.50 37.58 -0.46
N PRO A 240 41.47 37.01 0.28
CA PRO A 240 41.22 36.49 1.62
C PRO A 240 40.55 37.51 2.56
N ASP A 241 40.94 38.78 2.46
CA ASP A 241 40.36 39.87 3.27
C ASP A 241 38.90 40.15 2.89
N ALA A 242 38.59 40.21 1.59
CA ALA A 242 37.21 40.40 1.12
C ALA A 242 36.31 39.20 1.50
N GLN A 243 36.88 37.99 1.52
CA GLN A 243 36.18 36.80 1.98
C GLN A 243 35.93 36.84 3.50
N ALA A 244 36.86 37.35 4.30
CA ALA A 244 36.67 37.54 5.74
C ALA A 244 35.61 38.62 6.03
N GLU A 245 35.59 39.71 5.26
CA GLU A 245 34.59 40.77 5.36
C GLU A 245 33.18 40.26 5.02
N ASP A 246 33.02 39.53 3.91
CA ASP A 246 31.75 38.90 3.52
C ASP A 246 31.21 37.96 4.60
N GLN A 247 32.10 37.17 5.21
CA GLN A 247 31.74 36.31 6.34
C GLN A 247 31.30 37.11 7.56
N GLN A 248 31.94 38.24 7.85
CA GLN A 248 31.56 39.08 8.97
C GLN A 248 30.18 39.72 8.74
N VAL A 249 29.93 40.23 7.53
CA VAL A 249 28.63 40.77 7.12
C VAL A 249 27.51 39.73 7.27
N MET A 250 27.76 38.49 6.83
CA MET A 250 26.79 37.39 7.00
C MET A 250 26.57 37.00 8.47
N LYS A 251 27.61 37.03 9.32
CA LYS A 251 27.46 36.80 10.77
C LYS A 251 26.59 37.87 11.42
N ASP A 252 26.82 39.13 11.06
CA ASP A 252 26.06 40.25 11.60
C ASP A 252 24.60 40.20 11.15
N TYR A 253 24.35 39.77 9.90
CA TYR A 253 23.00 39.45 9.41
C TYR A 253 22.31 38.35 10.26
N TYR A 254 22.96 37.22 10.53
CA TYR A 254 22.34 36.20 11.39
C TYR A 254 22.08 36.70 12.82
N ARG A 255 22.97 37.53 13.36
CA ARG A 255 22.82 38.12 14.69
C ARG A 255 21.62 39.08 14.75
N SER A 256 21.42 39.92 13.74
CA SER A 256 20.27 40.84 13.69
C SER A 256 18.94 40.10 13.53
N LEU A 257 18.91 39.02 12.76
CA LEU A 257 17.70 38.20 12.65
C LEU A 257 17.27 37.57 13.98
N GLN A 258 18.21 37.23 14.86
CA GLN A 258 17.86 36.67 16.17
C GLN A 258 17.23 37.70 17.11
N SER A 259 17.63 38.98 17.03
CA SER A 259 17.05 40.03 17.87
C SER A 259 15.68 40.50 17.38
N ASP A 260 15.48 40.51 16.05
CA ASP A 260 14.35 41.24 15.45
C ASP A 260 13.18 40.32 15.06
N LEU A 261 13.42 39.01 14.90
CA LEU A 261 12.40 38.06 14.51
C LEU A 261 11.72 37.41 15.73
N ASN A 262 10.41 37.14 15.61
CA ASN A 262 9.68 36.30 16.56
C ASN A 262 9.99 34.80 16.34
N LEU A 263 11.28 34.47 16.25
CA LEU A 263 11.79 33.12 16.06
C LEU A 263 11.48 32.23 17.25
N ASP A 264 11.43 32.83 18.44
CA ASP A 264 11.13 32.12 19.68
C ASP A 264 9.73 31.51 19.69
N SER A 265 8.71 32.28 19.27
CA SER A 265 7.34 31.78 19.15
C SER A 265 7.22 30.68 18.09
N LEU A 266 7.96 30.80 16.97
CA LEU A 266 7.95 29.78 15.93
C LEU A 266 8.53 28.46 16.44
N LEU A 267 9.69 28.51 17.10
CA LEU A 267 10.36 27.33 17.65
C LEU A 267 9.49 26.65 18.72
N ARG A 268 8.86 27.42 19.62
CA ARG A 268 7.92 26.88 20.61
C ARG A 268 6.73 26.18 19.95
N SER A 269 6.12 26.80 18.94
CA SER A 269 5.03 26.18 18.20
C SER A 269 5.45 24.87 17.51
N MET A 270 6.67 24.83 16.94
CA MET A 270 7.22 23.60 16.35
C MET A 270 7.46 22.49 17.40
N GLU A 271 7.95 22.85 18.58
CA GLU A 271 8.16 21.93 19.72
C GLU A 271 6.82 21.41 20.27
N GLU A 272 5.84 22.28 20.50
CA GLU A 272 4.49 21.97 20.96
C GLU A 272 3.78 20.99 20.02
N LYS A 273 3.84 21.22 18.69
CA LYS A 273 3.26 20.29 17.70
C LYS A 273 3.87 18.89 17.79
N CYS A 274 5.18 18.77 18.02
CA CYS A 274 5.83 17.49 18.19
C CYS A 274 5.45 16.80 19.51
N GLU A 275 5.28 17.57 20.58
CA GLU A 275 4.83 17.04 21.88
C GLU A 275 3.39 16.55 21.80
N GLN A 276 2.50 17.34 21.19
CA GLN A 276 1.11 16.96 20.96
C GLN A 276 1.00 15.69 20.10
N ARG A 277 1.88 15.51 19.09
CA ARG A 277 1.94 14.27 18.29
C ARG A 277 2.21 13.06 19.18
N ILE A 278 3.20 13.13 20.08
CA ILE A 278 3.55 12.02 20.98
C ILE A 278 2.44 11.77 22.01
N GLU A 279 1.92 12.83 22.63
CA GLU A 279 0.85 12.73 23.62
C GLU A 279 -0.42 12.12 23.02
N ASN A 280 -0.78 12.52 21.79
CA ASN A 280 -1.91 11.93 21.09
C ASN A 280 -1.73 10.44 20.87
N LEU A 281 -0.53 9.99 20.46
CA LEU A 281 -0.23 8.57 20.28
C LEU A 281 -0.34 7.80 21.60
N ASP A 282 0.27 8.32 22.67
CA ASP A 282 0.25 7.68 24.01
C ASP A 282 -1.18 7.49 24.53
N LYS A 283 -2.11 8.41 24.21
CA LYS A 283 -3.52 8.37 24.66
C LYS A 283 -4.47 7.66 23.68
N MET A 284 -4.01 7.36 22.46
CA MET A 284 -4.89 6.93 21.37
C MET A 284 -5.61 5.61 21.67
N ALA A 285 -4.89 4.64 22.23
CA ALA A 285 -5.44 3.33 22.58
C ALA A 285 -6.54 3.42 23.66
N ALA A 286 -6.33 4.21 24.71
CA ALA A 286 -7.31 4.39 25.77
C ALA A 286 -8.59 5.04 25.25
N ARG A 287 -8.46 6.08 24.43
CA ARG A 287 -9.61 6.74 23.78
C ARG A 287 -10.34 5.81 22.82
N ALA A 288 -9.60 4.97 22.10
CA ALA A 288 -10.18 4.00 21.18
C ALA A 288 -10.96 2.89 21.92
N HIS A 289 -10.42 2.40 23.04
CA HIS A 289 -11.09 1.44 23.92
C HIS A 289 -12.45 1.95 24.41
N GLU A 290 -12.55 3.24 24.73
CA GLU A 290 -13.79 3.87 25.17
C GLU A 290 -14.78 4.12 24.02
N ALA A 291 -14.28 4.51 22.85
CA ALA A 291 -15.12 5.09 21.79
C ALA A 291 -15.45 4.16 20.62
N ILE A 292 -14.67 3.10 20.36
CA ILE A 292 -14.76 2.31 19.12
C ILE A 292 -15.35 0.93 19.39
N TRP A 293 -16.38 0.55 18.63
CA TRP A 293 -16.86 -0.83 18.54
C TRP A 293 -16.14 -1.56 17.39
N TYR A 294 -15.12 -2.35 17.73
CA TYR A 294 -14.34 -3.12 16.75
C TYR A 294 -15.11 -4.28 16.11
N PRO A 295 -15.00 -4.48 14.78
CA PRO A 295 -15.56 -5.65 14.09
C PRO A 295 -14.76 -6.91 14.45
N PHE A 296 -15.45 -8.06 14.55
CA PHE A 296 -14.86 -9.38 14.86
C PHE A 296 -14.04 -9.47 16.15
N THR A 297 -14.27 -8.57 17.11
CA THR A 297 -13.55 -8.55 18.40
C THR A 297 -14.52 -8.74 19.57
N GLN A 298 -14.14 -9.58 20.54
CA GLN A 298 -14.84 -9.65 21.83
C GLN A 298 -14.29 -8.56 22.74
N HIS A 299 -15.13 -7.61 23.13
CA HIS A 299 -14.74 -6.45 23.96
C HIS A 299 -14.62 -6.81 25.44
N GLN A 300 -15.35 -7.82 25.90
CA GLN A 300 -15.22 -8.30 27.26
C GLN A 300 -13.81 -8.90 27.48
N GLY A 301 -13.04 -8.26 28.35
CA GLY A 301 -11.66 -8.66 28.65
C GLY A 301 -10.60 -8.01 27.76
N MET A 302 -11.00 -7.21 26.76
CA MET A 302 -10.09 -6.38 25.98
C MET A 302 -9.70 -5.14 26.80
N GLU A 303 -8.41 -4.85 26.87
CA GLU A 303 -7.86 -3.67 27.54
C GLU A 303 -7.21 -2.72 26.52
N SER A 304 -6.94 -1.46 26.91
CA SER A 304 -6.29 -0.51 26.02
C SER A 304 -4.91 -0.97 25.53
N LYS A 305 -4.18 -1.77 26.32
CA LYS A 305 -2.88 -2.32 25.95
C LYS A 305 -2.95 -3.33 24.78
N ASP A 306 -4.13 -3.90 24.52
CA ASP A 306 -4.36 -4.85 23.44
C ASP A 306 -4.64 -4.14 22.10
N ILE A 307 -4.85 -2.82 22.13
CA ILE A 307 -5.09 -1.99 20.94
C ILE A 307 -3.75 -1.52 20.38
N THR A 308 -3.43 -1.99 19.17
CA THR A 308 -2.26 -1.49 18.43
C THR A 308 -2.53 -0.08 17.90
N VAL A 309 -1.71 0.89 18.31
CA VAL A 309 -1.74 2.25 17.77
C VAL A 309 -0.86 2.32 16.52
N ILE A 310 -1.49 2.59 15.37
CA ILE A 310 -0.82 2.80 14.08
C ILE A 310 -0.79 4.30 13.79
N GLU A 311 0.40 4.88 13.64
CA GLU A 311 0.56 6.30 13.29
C GLU A 311 0.48 6.53 11.78
N SER A 312 1.15 5.68 11.02
CA SER A 312 1.15 5.72 9.56
C SER A 312 1.57 4.38 8.97
N ALA A 313 1.52 4.29 7.64
CA ALA A 313 1.94 3.13 6.88
C ALA A 313 2.62 3.58 5.59
N TYR A 314 3.61 2.79 5.12
CA TYR A 314 4.27 2.96 3.82
C TYR A 314 4.92 1.66 3.36
N GLY A 315 4.73 1.29 2.09
CA GLY A 315 5.16 -0.02 1.60
C GLY A 315 4.49 -1.13 2.40
N ASP A 316 5.22 -2.16 2.81
CA ASP A 316 4.63 -3.29 3.54
C ASP A 316 4.60 -3.11 5.07
N TYR A 317 4.86 -1.90 5.57
CA TYR A 317 5.06 -1.65 7.00
C TYR A 317 4.15 -0.55 7.54
N PHE A 318 3.63 -0.81 8.75
CA PHE A 318 3.10 0.19 9.67
C PHE A 318 4.21 0.83 10.48
N GLN A 319 3.94 2.03 10.99
CA GLN A 319 4.66 2.66 12.11
C GLN A 319 3.76 2.55 13.35
N THR A 320 4.09 1.63 14.26
CA THR A 320 3.29 1.37 15.47
C THR A 320 3.92 1.93 16.72
N LEU A 321 3.10 2.35 17.70
CA LEU A 321 3.57 2.76 19.02
C LEU A 321 4.23 1.58 19.74
N LYS A 322 5.42 1.78 20.30
CA LYS A 322 6.08 0.77 21.14
C LYS A 322 5.29 0.63 22.45
N SER A 323 4.89 -0.59 22.79
CA SER A 323 4.35 -0.90 24.13
C SER A 323 5.46 -0.79 25.16
N SER A 324 5.18 -0.20 26.32
CA SER A 324 6.10 -0.10 27.47
C SER A 324 6.48 -1.45 28.09
N THR A 325 5.93 -2.56 27.61
CA THR A 325 6.10 -3.91 28.17
C THR A 325 7.17 -4.77 27.47
N ASN A 326 7.78 -4.32 26.37
CA ASN A 326 8.81 -5.11 25.67
C ASN A 326 10.21 -4.74 26.18
N THR A 327 10.78 -5.61 27.00
CA THR A 327 12.06 -5.47 27.72
C THR A 327 13.30 -5.90 26.92
N GLU A 328 13.29 -5.83 25.58
CA GLU A 328 14.48 -6.19 24.79
C GLU A 328 15.17 -4.96 24.20
N VAL A 329 16.36 -4.65 24.73
CA VAL A 329 17.54 -3.93 24.14
C VAL A 329 17.30 -2.65 23.30
N ASP A 330 16.07 -2.17 23.22
CA ASP A 330 15.67 -1.06 22.37
C ASP A 330 15.95 0.27 23.07
N ASP A 331 16.41 1.25 22.30
CA ASP A 331 16.56 2.63 22.76
C ASP A 331 15.21 3.15 23.28
N GLU A 332 15.05 3.21 24.62
CA GLU A 332 13.84 3.70 25.31
C GLU A 332 13.41 5.10 24.85
N SER A 333 14.29 5.82 24.14
CA SER A 333 13.96 7.12 23.57
C SER A 333 13.09 7.04 22.32
N GLN A 334 13.03 5.93 21.58
CA GLN A 334 12.18 5.81 20.38
C GLN A 334 10.71 5.52 20.72
N VAL A 335 9.80 6.25 20.07
CA VAL A 335 8.35 6.14 20.30
C VAL A 335 7.70 5.06 19.43
N LEU A 336 8.13 4.97 18.17
CA LEU A 336 7.53 4.12 17.15
C LEU A 336 8.46 2.95 16.77
N ARG A 337 7.89 1.91 16.17
CA ARG A 337 8.63 0.83 15.50
C ARG A 337 8.00 0.48 14.14
N PRO A 338 8.81 0.08 13.14
CA PRO A 338 8.27 -0.53 11.95
C PRO A 338 7.64 -1.88 12.29
N THR A 339 6.45 -2.16 11.75
CA THR A 339 5.75 -3.44 11.93
C THR A 339 5.26 -3.94 10.58
N PHE A 340 5.69 -5.13 10.18
CA PHE A 340 5.29 -5.71 8.89
C PHE A 340 3.81 -6.06 8.89
N ASP A 341 3.08 -5.66 7.86
CA ASP A 341 1.68 -6.01 7.68
C ASP A 341 1.54 -7.43 7.08
N GLY A 342 1.77 -8.44 7.92
CA GLY A 342 1.61 -9.85 7.51
C GLY A 342 0.18 -10.25 7.18
N SER A 343 -0.81 -9.44 7.58
CA SER A 343 -2.22 -9.65 7.27
C SER A 343 -2.64 -9.02 5.93
N ALA A 344 -1.77 -8.21 5.33
CA ALA A 344 -2.08 -7.33 4.21
C ALA A 344 -3.35 -6.50 4.47
N SER A 345 -3.51 -6.01 5.71
CA SER A 345 -4.68 -5.27 6.21
C SER A 345 -5.99 -5.90 5.77
N TRP A 346 -6.20 -7.13 6.23
CA TRP A 346 -7.34 -7.96 5.84
C TRP A 346 -7.35 -8.33 4.35
N TRP A 347 -6.18 -8.73 3.85
CA TRP A 347 -5.96 -9.15 2.47
C TRP A 347 -6.32 -8.09 1.41
N THR A 348 -6.34 -6.81 1.77
CA THR A 348 -6.61 -5.70 0.85
C THR A 348 -5.34 -5.16 0.19
N GLN A 349 -4.20 -5.26 0.86
CA GLN A 349 -2.93 -4.70 0.39
C GLN A 349 -2.27 -5.58 -0.69
N GLY A 350 -1.72 -4.91 -1.71
CA GLY A 350 -0.99 -5.54 -2.82
C GLY A 350 0.05 -4.65 -3.49
N LEU A 351 -0.11 -3.33 -3.44
CA LEU A 351 0.85 -2.34 -3.99
C LEU A 351 1.60 -1.58 -2.88
N GLY A 352 1.48 -2.06 -1.63
CA GLY A 352 1.98 -1.38 -0.44
C GLY A 352 1.13 -0.20 0.00
N HIS A 353 1.28 0.15 1.26
CA HIS A 353 0.64 1.29 1.91
C HIS A 353 1.19 2.62 1.40
N GLY A 354 0.34 3.66 1.39
CA GLY A 354 0.77 5.03 1.16
C GLY A 354 1.32 5.32 -0.25
N SER A 355 0.87 4.57 -1.27
CA SER A 355 1.27 4.77 -2.67
C SER A 355 0.95 6.21 -3.16
N PRO A 356 1.96 7.02 -3.52
CA PRO A 356 1.74 8.38 -4.02
C PRO A 356 0.90 8.41 -5.30
N GLU A 357 1.08 7.43 -6.18
CA GLU A 357 0.35 7.32 -7.45
C GLU A 357 -1.16 7.09 -7.23
N LEU A 358 -1.51 6.18 -6.32
CA LEU A 358 -2.91 5.91 -6.00
C LEU A 358 -3.55 7.09 -5.24
N ALA A 359 -2.80 7.74 -4.34
CA ALA A 359 -3.27 8.93 -3.63
C ALA A 359 -3.55 10.10 -4.60
N LEU A 360 -2.64 10.38 -5.52
CA LEU A 360 -2.83 11.38 -6.58
C LEU A 360 -4.01 11.03 -7.50
N THR A 361 -4.16 9.75 -7.86
CA THR A 361 -5.31 9.26 -8.66
C THR A 361 -6.63 9.54 -7.93
N ALA A 362 -6.70 9.23 -6.64
CA ALA A 362 -7.88 9.46 -5.82
C ALA A 362 -8.19 10.96 -5.70
N ALA A 363 -7.20 11.78 -5.39
CA ALA A 363 -7.35 13.24 -5.29
C ALA A 363 -7.81 13.86 -6.62
N HIS A 364 -7.25 13.43 -7.74
CA HIS A 364 -7.68 13.88 -9.07
C HIS A 364 -9.14 13.51 -9.35
N ALA A 365 -9.54 12.26 -9.05
CA ALA A 365 -10.92 11.83 -9.23
C ALA A 365 -11.88 12.59 -8.32
N ALA A 366 -11.48 12.84 -7.06
CA ALA A 366 -12.27 13.60 -6.09
C ALA A 366 -12.47 15.05 -6.56
N GLY A 367 -11.41 15.74 -6.97
CA GLY A 367 -11.50 17.12 -7.47
C GLY A 367 -12.29 17.23 -8.78
N LYS A 368 -12.28 16.20 -9.61
CA LYS A 368 -13.00 16.20 -10.90
C LYS A 368 -14.49 15.83 -10.78
N TYR A 369 -14.83 14.87 -9.93
CA TYR A 369 -16.17 14.30 -9.89
C TYR A 369 -16.85 14.37 -8.53
N GLY A 370 -16.10 14.34 -7.42
CA GLY A 370 -16.64 13.94 -6.13
C GLY A 370 -17.39 12.60 -6.25
N HIS A 371 -18.67 12.60 -5.93
CA HIS A 371 -19.60 11.52 -6.23
C HIS A 371 -20.69 12.02 -7.19
N VAL A 372 -21.02 11.21 -8.20
CA VAL A 372 -22.10 11.48 -9.17
C VAL A 372 -22.95 10.22 -9.31
N MET A 373 -24.25 10.42 -9.55
CA MET A 373 -25.22 9.34 -9.79
C MET A 373 -24.75 8.43 -10.93
N PHE A 374 -24.86 7.10 -10.77
CA PHE A 374 -24.54 6.10 -11.80
C PHE A 374 -25.77 5.48 -12.47
N ALA A 375 -26.90 5.40 -11.77
CA ALA A 375 -28.11 4.78 -12.32
C ALA A 375 -28.60 5.55 -13.56
N GLY A 376 -28.56 4.89 -14.73
CA GLY A 376 -28.96 5.50 -16.01
C GLY A 376 -27.93 6.49 -16.60
N THR A 377 -26.72 6.54 -16.05
CA THR A 377 -25.65 7.45 -16.49
C THR A 377 -24.32 6.69 -16.63
N VAL A 378 -23.28 7.37 -17.10
CA VAL A 378 -21.94 6.79 -17.20
C VAL A 378 -20.88 7.87 -16.98
N HIS A 379 -19.76 7.48 -16.39
CA HIS A 379 -18.56 8.32 -16.30
C HIS A 379 -17.31 7.53 -16.68
N LYS A 380 -16.28 8.26 -17.15
CA LYS A 380 -15.05 7.69 -17.71
C LYS A 380 -14.35 6.66 -16.80
N PRO A 381 -14.24 6.86 -15.47
CA PRO A 381 -13.61 5.87 -14.59
C PRO A 381 -14.33 4.51 -14.55
N ALA A 382 -15.66 4.49 -14.41
CA ALA A 382 -16.41 3.24 -14.34
C ALA A 382 -16.34 2.49 -15.67
N LEU A 383 -16.69 3.14 -16.78
CA LEU A 383 -16.63 2.52 -18.11
C LEU A 383 -15.23 1.94 -18.40
N GLY A 384 -14.20 2.74 -18.15
CA GLY A 384 -12.82 2.30 -18.41
C GLY A 384 -12.32 1.20 -17.46
N LEU A 385 -12.93 1.01 -16.29
CA LEU A 385 -12.67 -0.12 -15.41
C LEU A 385 -13.40 -1.37 -15.89
N ALA A 386 -14.67 -1.25 -16.32
CA ALA A 386 -15.42 -2.37 -16.90
C ALA A 386 -14.71 -2.95 -18.12
N GLU A 387 -14.32 -2.10 -19.07
CA GLU A 387 -13.59 -2.50 -20.28
C GLU A 387 -12.27 -3.22 -19.93
N LEU A 388 -11.50 -2.66 -18.98
CA LEU A 388 -10.24 -3.25 -18.56
C LEU A 388 -10.43 -4.64 -17.94
N LEU A 389 -11.40 -4.81 -17.04
CA LEU A 389 -11.66 -6.10 -16.41
C LEU A 389 -12.15 -7.14 -17.43
N LEU A 390 -13.10 -6.78 -18.29
CA LEU A 390 -13.60 -7.66 -19.34
C LEU A 390 -12.50 -8.10 -20.32
N GLN A 391 -11.54 -7.23 -20.62
CA GLN A 391 -10.42 -7.57 -21.50
C GLN A 391 -9.32 -8.38 -20.81
N SER A 392 -9.00 -8.06 -19.55
CA SER A 392 -7.78 -8.54 -18.90
C SER A 392 -7.90 -9.87 -18.17
N LEU A 393 -9.12 -10.26 -17.77
CA LEU A 393 -9.38 -11.52 -17.05
C LEU A 393 -9.33 -12.76 -17.95
N GLY A 394 -9.37 -12.61 -19.27
CA GLY A 394 -9.24 -13.73 -20.21
C GLY A 394 -10.47 -14.64 -20.34
N ASN A 395 -11.54 -14.37 -19.60
CA ASN A 395 -12.78 -15.13 -19.66
C ASN A 395 -13.72 -14.60 -20.76
N GLN A 396 -13.95 -15.40 -21.80
CA GLN A 396 -14.74 -15.00 -22.96
C GLN A 396 -16.25 -14.95 -22.70
N ARG A 397 -16.75 -15.54 -21.61
CA ARG A 397 -18.18 -15.52 -21.25
C ARG A 397 -18.60 -14.16 -20.69
N LEU A 398 -17.74 -13.53 -19.90
CA LEU A 398 -18.05 -12.30 -19.18
C LEU A 398 -18.28 -11.14 -20.15
N ARG A 399 -19.41 -10.44 -19.98
CA ARG A 399 -19.84 -9.33 -20.86
C ARG A 399 -20.42 -8.13 -20.10
N LYS A 400 -20.77 -8.29 -18.83
CA LYS A 400 -21.38 -7.23 -18.01
C LYS A 400 -20.64 -7.10 -16.69
N VAL A 401 -20.59 -5.87 -16.17
CA VAL A 401 -19.97 -5.52 -14.89
C VAL A 401 -21.00 -4.76 -14.06
N PHE A 402 -21.20 -5.20 -12.83
CA PHE A 402 -22.06 -4.56 -11.84
C PHE A 402 -21.21 -4.08 -10.68
N TYR A 403 -21.44 -2.86 -10.18
CA TYR A 403 -20.62 -2.25 -9.13
C TYR A 403 -21.32 -2.28 -7.77
N THR A 404 -20.57 -2.60 -6.73
CA THR A 404 -21.01 -2.58 -5.33
C THR A 404 -19.90 -2.04 -4.43
N ASP A 405 -20.17 -1.95 -3.13
CA ASP A 405 -19.27 -1.26 -2.20
C ASP A 405 -18.18 -2.18 -1.65
N ASN A 406 -18.48 -3.47 -1.45
CA ASN A 406 -17.54 -4.46 -0.90
C ASN A 406 -17.85 -5.90 -1.37
N GLY A 407 -16.99 -6.84 -0.97
CA GLY A 407 -17.09 -8.26 -1.34
C GLY A 407 -18.45 -8.88 -0.99
N SER A 408 -18.97 -8.67 0.23
CA SER A 408 -20.27 -9.19 0.66
C SER A 408 -21.41 -8.72 -0.25
N THR A 409 -21.45 -7.42 -0.55
CA THR A 409 -22.46 -6.85 -1.44
C THR A 409 -22.32 -7.35 -2.89
N GLY A 410 -21.09 -7.55 -3.36
CA GLY A 410 -20.81 -8.12 -4.68
C GLY A 410 -21.26 -9.58 -4.79
N MET A 411 -21.06 -10.35 -3.73
CA MET A 411 -21.51 -11.74 -3.64
C MET A 411 -23.04 -11.85 -3.52
N GLU A 412 -23.72 -10.94 -2.80
CA GLU A 412 -25.19 -10.90 -2.83
C GLU A 412 -25.75 -10.64 -4.23
N VAL A 413 -25.11 -9.74 -4.98
CA VAL A 413 -25.46 -9.51 -6.38
C VAL A 413 -25.23 -10.77 -7.22
N ALA A 414 -24.09 -11.46 -7.04
CA ALA A 414 -23.78 -12.69 -7.75
C ALA A 414 -24.82 -13.80 -7.49
N ILE A 415 -25.25 -13.96 -6.23
CA ILE A 415 -26.28 -14.92 -5.84
C ILE A 415 -27.61 -14.59 -6.51
N LYS A 416 -28.06 -13.32 -6.45
CA LYS A 416 -29.29 -12.86 -7.12
C LYS A 416 -29.24 -13.13 -8.64
N MET A 417 -28.10 -12.85 -9.27
CA MET A 417 -27.84 -13.12 -10.68
C MET A 417 -27.99 -14.60 -11.02
N ALA A 418 -27.32 -15.48 -10.26
CA ALA A 418 -27.36 -16.92 -10.51
C ALA A 418 -28.76 -17.52 -10.26
N LEU A 419 -29.39 -17.19 -9.13
CA LEU A 419 -30.72 -17.71 -8.80
C LEU A 419 -31.75 -17.33 -9.85
N ARG A 420 -31.78 -16.07 -10.32
CA ARG A 420 -32.69 -15.64 -11.38
C ARG A 420 -32.44 -16.41 -12.67
N ALA A 421 -31.18 -16.56 -13.08
CA ALA A 421 -30.82 -17.28 -14.29
C ALA A 421 -31.26 -18.76 -14.24
N SER A 422 -31.08 -19.43 -13.10
CA SER A 422 -31.56 -20.79 -12.89
C SER A 422 -33.08 -20.89 -12.89
N CYS A 423 -33.79 -19.97 -12.21
CA CYS A 423 -35.25 -19.96 -12.20
C CYS A 423 -35.83 -19.79 -13.61
N VAL A 424 -35.28 -18.86 -14.39
CA VAL A 424 -35.70 -18.65 -15.79
C VAL A 424 -35.40 -19.86 -16.66
N ARG A 425 -34.23 -20.49 -16.49
CA ARG A 425 -33.83 -21.65 -17.30
C ARG A 425 -34.68 -22.89 -17.04
N TYR A 426 -35.02 -23.12 -15.78
CA TYR A 426 -35.67 -24.35 -15.34
C TYR A 426 -37.17 -24.18 -15.04
N ASP A 427 -37.72 -23.00 -15.31
CA ASP A 427 -39.12 -22.64 -15.05
C ASP A 427 -39.50 -22.88 -13.58
N TRP A 428 -38.65 -22.40 -12.66
CA TRP A 428 -38.88 -22.51 -11.23
C TRP A 428 -39.52 -21.26 -10.65
N ASP A 429 -40.40 -21.46 -9.68
CA ASP A 429 -41.02 -20.38 -8.90
C ASP A 429 -40.37 -20.28 -7.53
N SER A 430 -39.43 -19.34 -7.39
CA SER A 430 -38.72 -19.11 -6.13
C SER A 430 -39.60 -18.58 -4.98
N SER A 431 -40.88 -18.24 -5.23
CA SER A 431 -41.82 -17.86 -4.18
C SER A 431 -42.46 -19.05 -3.46
N THR A 432 -42.48 -20.22 -4.12
CA THR A 432 -43.09 -21.46 -3.60
C THR A 432 -42.06 -22.59 -3.45
N GLU A 433 -40.93 -22.50 -4.14
CA GLU A 433 -39.92 -23.54 -4.22
C GLU A 433 -38.62 -23.16 -3.49
N GLU A 434 -38.13 -24.04 -2.63
CA GLU A 434 -36.87 -23.84 -1.93
C GLU A 434 -35.69 -24.15 -2.86
N ILE A 435 -34.93 -23.11 -3.22
CA ILE A 435 -33.73 -23.22 -4.06
C ILE A 435 -32.50 -23.00 -3.20
N LYS A 436 -31.61 -23.99 -3.17
CA LYS A 436 -30.39 -24.02 -2.37
C LYS A 436 -29.15 -23.68 -3.18
N ILE A 437 -28.07 -23.40 -2.46
CA ILE A 437 -26.74 -23.16 -3.02
C ILE A 437 -25.85 -24.40 -2.84
N LEU A 438 -25.03 -24.71 -3.84
CA LEU A 438 -23.93 -25.66 -3.70
C LEU A 438 -22.64 -24.90 -3.36
N GLY A 439 -21.88 -25.41 -2.38
CA GLY A 439 -20.59 -24.86 -2.01
C GLY A 439 -19.70 -25.89 -1.33
N LEU A 440 -18.59 -25.41 -0.76
CA LEU A 440 -17.64 -26.22 0.01
C LEU A 440 -17.75 -25.88 1.49
N LYS A 441 -17.47 -26.84 2.37
CA LYS A 441 -17.32 -26.56 3.81
C LYS A 441 -16.18 -25.56 4.04
N GLY A 442 -16.26 -24.77 5.10
CA GLY A 442 -15.29 -23.72 5.43
C GLY A 442 -15.34 -22.49 4.51
N SER A 443 -16.25 -22.42 3.53
CA SER A 443 -16.32 -21.28 2.61
C SER A 443 -16.82 -20.01 3.30
N TYR A 444 -16.30 -18.86 2.85
CA TYR A 444 -16.69 -17.55 3.36
C TYR A 444 -16.93 -16.58 2.20
N HIS A 445 -18.12 -15.97 2.18
CA HIS A 445 -18.55 -15.07 1.09
C HIS A 445 -18.90 -13.66 1.57
N GLY A 446 -18.62 -13.35 2.85
CA GLY A 446 -18.94 -12.07 3.48
C GLY A 446 -19.97 -12.16 4.61
N ASP A 447 -20.34 -10.99 5.13
CA ASP A 447 -21.09 -10.87 6.40
C ASP A 447 -22.51 -10.31 6.25
N THR A 448 -22.95 -10.02 5.03
CA THR A 448 -24.36 -9.65 4.84
C THR A 448 -25.21 -10.92 4.83
N ILE A 449 -26.48 -10.81 5.24
CA ILE A 449 -27.30 -12.00 5.55
C ILE A 449 -27.46 -12.95 4.36
N GLY A 450 -27.55 -12.42 3.14
CA GLY A 450 -27.69 -13.25 1.94
C GLY A 450 -26.47 -14.13 1.66
N VAL A 451 -25.27 -13.60 1.90
CA VAL A 451 -24.02 -14.38 1.70
C VAL A 451 -23.72 -15.28 2.88
N MET A 452 -24.06 -14.86 4.10
CA MET A 452 -23.97 -15.73 5.28
C MET A 452 -24.79 -17.01 5.08
N ASP A 453 -26.03 -16.88 4.56
CA ASP A 453 -26.89 -18.02 4.21
C ASP A 453 -26.28 -18.97 3.17
N CYS A 454 -25.27 -18.54 2.41
CA CYS A 454 -24.59 -19.35 1.40
C CYS A 454 -23.34 -20.07 1.94
N SER A 455 -23.00 -19.89 3.22
CA SER A 455 -21.89 -20.56 3.90
C SER A 455 -22.39 -21.54 4.96
N GLU A 456 -21.59 -22.57 5.25
CA GLU A 456 -21.94 -23.56 6.27
C GLU A 456 -22.02 -22.93 7.68
N PRO A 457 -22.73 -23.56 8.63
CA PRO A 457 -22.78 -23.07 9.99
C PRO A 457 -21.38 -23.01 10.62
N SER A 458 -20.94 -21.80 10.96
CA SER A 458 -19.59 -21.50 11.47
C SER A 458 -19.62 -20.45 12.59
N THR A 459 -18.45 -20.10 13.12
CA THR A 459 -18.29 -19.02 14.13
C THR A 459 -18.84 -17.68 13.64
N TYR A 460 -18.89 -17.45 12.32
CA TYR A 460 -19.26 -16.17 11.72
C TYR A 460 -20.78 -15.97 11.56
N ASN A 461 -21.54 -17.04 11.40
CA ASN A 461 -22.96 -16.96 11.03
C ASN A 461 -23.91 -17.71 11.98
N LYS A 462 -23.45 -18.75 12.70
CA LYS A 462 -24.35 -19.64 13.47
C LYS A 462 -25.05 -18.94 14.64
N LYS A 463 -24.46 -17.86 15.15
CA LYS A 463 -25.04 -17.04 16.24
C LYS A 463 -25.89 -15.86 15.73
N VAL A 464 -25.98 -15.66 14.42
CA VAL A 464 -26.75 -14.59 13.80
C VAL A 464 -28.22 -15.04 13.72
N GLU A 465 -29.14 -14.33 14.36
CA GLU A 465 -30.49 -14.80 14.72
C GLU A 465 -31.36 -15.21 13.52
N TRP A 466 -31.14 -14.54 12.38
CA TRP A 466 -31.82 -14.77 11.12
C TRP A 466 -31.04 -15.62 10.10
N TYR A 467 -29.86 -16.16 10.45
CA TYR A 467 -29.16 -17.13 9.61
C TYR A 467 -30.01 -18.42 9.46
N ARG A 468 -30.07 -18.96 8.24
CA ARG A 468 -30.85 -20.16 7.90
C ARG A 468 -30.01 -21.24 7.23
N GLY A 469 -28.88 -20.91 6.62
CA GLY A 469 -28.03 -21.88 5.93
C GLY A 469 -28.75 -22.51 4.73
N LYS A 470 -28.87 -21.76 3.64
CA LYS A 470 -29.63 -22.11 2.43
C LYS A 470 -28.76 -22.84 1.40
N GLY A 471 -28.07 -23.88 1.84
CA GLY A 471 -27.11 -24.56 0.99
C GLY A 471 -26.84 -26.01 1.35
N TYR A 472 -26.02 -26.62 0.51
CA TYR A 472 -25.36 -27.89 0.75
C TYR A 472 -23.86 -27.68 0.52
N TRP A 473 -23.04 -28.14 1.47
CA TRP A 473 -21.61 -27.89 1.49
C TRP A 473 -20.85 -29.21 1.48
N PHE A 474 -20.09 -29.42 0.41
CA PHE A 474 -19.27 -30.61 0.25
C PHE A 474 -18.04 -30.58 1.17
N ASP A 475 -17.74 -31.71 1.78
CA ASP A 475 -16.35 -32.03 2.15
C ASP A 475 -15.50 -32.09 0.87
N TYR A 476 -14.19 -31.85 0.99
CA TYR A 476 -13.30 -31.82 -0.15
C TYR A 476 -11.87 -32.21 0.25
N PRO A 477 -11.08 -32.78 -0.67
CA PRO A 477 -9.66 -33.01 -0.43
C PRO A 477 -8.89 -31.70 -0.26
N THR A 478 -7.93 -31.68 0.68
CA THR A 478 -7.08 -30.52 0.95
C THR A 478 -5.63 -30.80 0.58
N VAL A 479 -4.95 -29.78 0.07
CA VAL A 479 -3.52 -29.82 -0.25
C VAL A 479 -2.72 -29.26 0.92
N GLY A 480 -1.66 -29.96 1.34
CA GLY A 480 -0.75 -29.49 2.39
C GLY A 480 0.69 -29.87 2.08
N MET A 481 1.64 -29.14 2.68
CA MET A 481 3.06 -29.49 2.59
C MET A 481 3.55 -30.02 3.95
N LYS A 482 4.15 -31.21 3.95
CA LYS A 482 4.76 -31.82 5.15
C LYS A 482 6.07 -32.50 4.76
N GLY A 483 7.15 -32.25 5.50
CA GLY A 483 8.45 -32.85 5.21
C GLY A 483 8.97 -32.59 3.79
N ALA A 484 8.72 -31.38 3.25
CA ALA A 484 9.06 -30.98 1.87
C ALA A 484 8.38 -31.78 0.75
N ARG A 485 7.34 -32.57 1.08
CA ARG A 485 6.44 -33.21 0.12
C ARG A 485 5.07 -32.56 0.18
N TRP A 486 4.35 -32.63 -0.92
CA TRP A 486 2.98 -32.16 -1.04
C TRP A 486 2.04 -33.35 -0.89
N HIS A 487 0.94 -33.15 -0.18
CA HIS A 487 -0.01 -34.20 0.16
C HIS A 487 -1.42 -33.72 -0.17
N VAL A 488 -2.16 -34.50 -0.93
CA VAL A 488 -3.62 -34.36 -1.05
C VAL A 488 -4.25 -35.26 0.00
N THR A 489 -4.92 -34.67 0.99
CA THR A 489 -5.61 -35.40 2.06
C THR A 489 -7.09 -35.48 1.74
N VAL A 490 -7.61 -36.69 1.56
CA VAL A 490 -9.04 -36.94 1.34
C VAL A 490 -9.74 -37.11 2.70
N PRO A 491 -10.83 -36.37 3.00
CA PRO A 491 -11.61 -36.55 4.20
C PRO A 491 -12.17 -37.97 4.31
N GLN A 492 -12.28 -38.51 5.54
CA GLN A 492 -12.75 -39.89 5.76
C GLN A 492 -14.08 -40.21 5.07
N VAL A 493 -14.99 -39.24 5.04
CA VAL A 493 -16.31 -39.35 4.41
C VAL A 493 -16.26 -39.47 2.88
N LEU A 494 -15.11 -39.17 2.24
CA LEU A 494 -14.90 -39.24 0.80
C LEU A 494 -13.92 -40.34 0.37
N ILE A 495 -13.31 -41.07 1.30
CA ILE A 495 -12.31 -42.10 0.97
C ILE A 495 -12.94 -43.24 0.16
N GLN A 496 -14.21 -43.56 0.40
CA GLN A 496 -14.90 -44.62 -0.35
C GLN A 496 -15.12 -44.22 -1.82
N GLU A 497 -15.44 -42.95 -2.09
CA GLU A 497 -15.68 -42.45 -3.43
C GLU A 497 -14.40 -42.06 -4.18
N LEU A 498 -13.45 -41.40 -3.50
CA LEU A 498 -12.27 -40.78 -4.12
C LEU A 498 -10.97 -41.57 -3.91
N GLY A 499 -10.98 -42.55 -3.02
CA GLY A 499 -9.78 -43.27 -2.60
C GLY A 499 -8.98 -42.56 -1.51
N GLU A 500 -7.84 -43.13 -1.15
CA GLU A 500 -6.91 -42.51 -0.21
C GLU A 500 -6.18 -41.32 -0.84
N GLY A 501 -5.58 -40.48 0.01
CA GLY A 501 -4.78 -39.33 -0.42
C GLY A 501 -3.55 -39.71 -1.26
N GLU A 502 -2.99 -38.73 -1.96
CA GLU A 502 -1.84 -38.90 -2.84
C GLU A 502 -0.69 -37.95 -2.45
N ASP A 503 0.55 -38.43 -2.61
CA ASP A 503 1.78 -37.69 -2.32
C ASP A 503 2.46 -37.22 -3.60
N PHE A 504 2.88 -35.96 -3.62
CA PHE A 504 3.52 -35.31 -4.74
C PHE A 504 4.89 -34.74 -4.36
N ASN A 505 5.84 -34.76 -5.29
CA ASN A 505 7.18 -34.20 -5.07
C ASN A 505 7.22 -32.68 -5.26
N SER A 506 6.20 -32.11 -5.90
CA SER A 506 6.11 -30.68 -6.14
C SER A 506 4.67 -30.20 -6.23
N LEU A 507 4.46 -28.91 -5.95
CA LEU A 507 3.16 -28.28 -6.12
C LEU A 507 2.68 -28.31 -7.58
N ASN A 508 3.60 -28.28 -8.54
CA ASN A 508 3.26 -28.35 -9.96
C ASN A 508 2.56 -29.66 -10.33
N GLU A 509 2.94 -30.78 -9.70
CA GLU A 509 2.28 -32.07 -9.94
C GLU A 509 0.83 -32.07 -9.39
N VAL A 510 0.58 -31.38 -8.27
CA VAL A 510 -0.79 -31.19 -7.76
C VAL A 510 -1.66 -30.43 -8.76
N PHE A 511 -1.09 -29.42 -9.43
CA PHE A 511 -1.76 -28.62 -10.47
C PHE A 511 -1.71 -29.24 -11.89
N ASP A 512 -1.15 -30.44 -12.08
CA ASP A 512 -1.26 -31.17 -13.36
C ASP A 512 -2.65 -31.82 -13.46
N LEU A 513 -3.66 -30.98 -13.68
CA LEU A 513 -5.06 -31.41 -13.69
C LEU A 513 -5.33 -32.42 -14.81
N ASP A 514 -4.78 -32.22 -16.00
CA ASP A 514 -4.97 -33.14 -17.12
C ASP A 514 -4.31 -34.51 -16.86
N GLY A 515 -3.10 -34.52 -16.26
CA GLY A 515 -2.43 -35.74 -15.82
C GLY A 515 -3.27 -36.50 -14.80
N ARG A 516 -3.75 -35.80 -13.77
CA ARG A 516 -4.52 -36.39 -12.67
C ARG A 516 -5.95 -36.78 -13.07
N LEU A 517 -6.59 -36.06 -13.99
CA LEU A 517 -7.90 -36.42 -14.55
C LEU A 517 -7.84 -37.74 -15.33
N ARG A 518 -6.73 -38.01 -16.04
CA ARG A 518 -6.55 -39.26 -16.79
C ARG A 518 -6.32 -40.47 -15.88
N SER A 519 -5.76 -40.27 -14.69
CA SER A 519 -5.53 -41.36 -13.72
C SER A 519 -6.77 -41.68 -12.88
N LEU A 520 -7.65 -40.71 -12.69
CA LEU A 520 -8.94 -40.90 -12.02
C LEU A 520 -10.01 -41.33 -13.03
N ALA A 521 -10.43 -42.60 -12.97
CA ALA A 521 -11.64 -43.04 -13.66
C ALA A 521 -12.87 -42.37 -13.02
N GLY A 522 -13.22 -41.18 -13.52
CA GLY A 522 -14.25 -40.29 -12.97
C GLY A 522 -15.53 -41.03 -12.60
N LYS A 523 -15.78 -41.17 -11.29
CA LYS A 523 -16.99 -41.78 -10.77
C LYS A 523 -17.57 -40.96 -9.63
N ARG A 524 -18.83 -40.55 -9.88
CA ARG A 524 -19.92 -40.26 -8.92
C ARG A 524 -19.59 -39.34 -7.73
N LEU A 525 -19.61 -38.04 -7.99
CA LEU A 525 -19.97 -37.00 -7.00
C LEU A 525 -21.48 -36.75 -6.92
N VAL A 526 -22.30 -37.63 -7.52
CA VAL A 526 -23.75 -37.41 -7.66
C VAL A 526 -24.48 -38.15 -6.55
N HIS A 527 -24.90 -37.41 -5.53
CA HIS A 527 -25.93 -37.84 -4.58
C HIS A 527 -27.25 -37.14 -4.91
N LYS A 528 -28.30 -37.91 -5.22
CA LYS A 528 -29.62 -37.36 -5.58
C LYS A 528 -30.45 -37.21 -4.30
N GLU A 529 -30.33 -36.06 -3.64
CA GLU A 529 -31.08 -35.76 -2.39
C GLU A 529 -32.43 -35.07 -2.62
N GLY A 530 -32.82 -34.82 -3.89
CA GLY A 530 -34.12 -34.20 -4.20
C GLY A 530 -34.19 -32.69 -3.97
N PHE A 531 -33.06 -32.02 -3.68
CA PHE A 531 -33.00 -30.56 -3.59
C PHE A 531 -32.90 -29.90 -4.96
N LYS A 532 -33.49 -28.71 -5.08
CA LYS A 532 -33.24 -27.78 -6.20
C LYS A 532 -32.05 -26.91 -5.87
N PHE A 533 -31.05 -26.90 -6.73
CA PHE A 533 -29.87 -26.05 -6.58
C PHE A 533 -29.88 -24.95 -7.62
N GLY A 534 -29.59 -23.72 -7.20
CA GLY A 534 -29.65 -22.55 -8.09
C GLY A 534 -28.28 -22.03 -8.53
N ALA A 535 -27.19 -22.42 -7.84
CA ALA A 535 -25.83 -22.02 -8.19
C ALA A 535 -24.79 -22.92 -7.52
N LEU A 536 -23.60 -22.99 -8.12
CA LEU A 536 -22.37 -23.45 -7.46
C LEU A 536 -21.52 -22.22 -7.11
N ILE A 537 -21.18 -22.04 -5.83
CA ILE A 537 -20.30 -20.97 -5.35
C ILE A 537 -19.00 -21.56 -4.83
N MET A 538 -17.87 -20.99 -5.25
CA MET A 538 -16.56 -21.41 -4.77
C MET A 538 -15.60 -20.24 -4.60
N GLU A 539 -14.79 -20.29 -3.54
CA GLU A 539 -13.49 -19.61 -3.49
C GLU A 539 -12.49 -20.50 -4.25
N PRO A 540 -11.95 -20.06 -5.41
CA PRO A 540 -11.06 -20.91 -6.19
C PRO A 540 -9.72 -21.11 -5.48
N VAL A 541 -9.25 -22.36 -5.38
CA VAL A 541 -7.94 -22.78 -4.81
C VAL A 541 -7.83 -22.62 -3.29
N ILE A 542 -7.97 -21.41 -2.74
CA ILE A 542 -7.81 -21.13 -1.31
C ILE A 542 -9.10 -20.57 -0.73
N LEU A 543 -9.62 -21.22 0.32
CA LEU A 543 -10.69 -20.68 1.16
C LEU A 543 -10.03 -19.86 2.27
N GLY A 544 -10.18 -18.54 2.19
CA GLY A 544 -9.39 -17.59 2.98
C GLY A 544 -9.76 -17.60 4.46
N ALA A 545 -10.97 -17.12 4.78
CA ALA A 545 -11.44 -17.02 6.17
C ALA A 545 -11.74 -18.39 6.82
N GLY A 546 -11.90 -19.44 6.02
CA GLY A 546 -11.97 -20.82 6.51
C GLY A 546 -10.69 -21.31 7.19
N GLY A 547 -9.58 -20.57 7.05
CA GLY A 547 -8.29 -20.89 7.68
C GLY A 547 -7.16 -21.10 6.67
N MET A 548 -7.16 -20.38 5.56
CA MET A 548 -6.22 -20.59 4.44
C MET A 548 -6.25 -22.03 3.92
N LEU A 549 -7.45 -22.61 3.84
CA LEU A 549 -7.64 -24.00 3.45
C LEU A 549 -7.39 -24.13 1.94
N PHE A 550 -6.36 -24.90 1.59
CA PHE A 550 -5.99 -25.14 0.21
C PHE A 550 -6.81 -26.32 -0.31
N ALA A 551 -7.89 -26.02 -1.04
CA ALA A 551 -8.71 -27.04 -1.69
C ALA A 551 -7.95 -27.69 -2.86
N ASP A 552 -8.10 -29.00 -3.02
CA ASP A 552 -7.53 -29.69 -4.17
C ASP A 552 -8.12 -29.12 -5.47
N PRO A 553 -7.31 -28.49 -6.33
CA PRO A 553 -7.80 -27.87 -7.56
C PRO A 553 -8.45 -28.89 -8.50
N LEU A 554 -8.05 -30.17 -8.43
CA LEU A 554 -8.68 -31.23 -9.21
C LEU A 554 -10.12 -31.48 -8.76
N PHE A 555 -10.37 -31.49 -7.45
CA PHE A 555 -11.72 -31.68 -6.93
C PHE A 555 -12.65 -30.54 -7.35
N GLN A 556 -12.21 -29.29 -7.22
CA GLN A 556 -12.98 -28.13 -7.66
C GLN A 556 -13.26 -28.18 -9.17
N ARG A 557 -12.27 -28.58 -9.97
CA ARG A 557 -12.43 -28.78 -11.41
C ARG A 557 -13.48 -29.86 -11.71
N CYS A 558 -13.35 -31.03 -11.11
CA CYS A 558 -14.30 -32.13 -11.29
C CYS A 558 -15.73 -31.73 -10.87
N LEU A 559 -15.89 -30.97 -9.78
CA LEU A 559 -17.19 -30.50 -9.34
C LEU A 559 -17.86 -29.59 -10.39
N ILE A 560 -17.09 -28.66 -10.97
CA ILE A 560 -17.57 -27.80 -12.06
C ILE A 560 -17.94 -28.65 -13.29
N ASP A 561 -17.08 -29.57 -13.70
CA ASP A 561 -17.31 -30.42 -14.87
C ASP A 561 -18.56 -31.30 -14.69
N VAL A 562 -18.81 -31.82 -13.48
CA VAL A 562 -20.05 -32.55 -13.15
C VAL A 562 -21.25 -31.63 -13.28
N VAL A 563 -21.24 -30.45 -12.63
CA VAL A 563 -22.35 -29.48 -12.72
C VAL A 563 -22.70 -29.18 -14.18
N ARG A 564 -21.70 -28.95 -15.02
CA ARG A 564 -21.89 -28.54 -16.42
C ARG A 564 -22.27 -29.69 -17.36
N SER A 565 -21.76 -30.90 -17.13
CA SER A 565 -22.03 -32.08 -17.96
C SER A 565 -23.34 -32.80 -17.62
N THR A 566 -24.00 -32.43 -16.51
CA THR A 566 -25.20 -33.11 -16.03
C THR A 566 -26.40 -32.17 -15.81
N PRO A 567 -26.81 -31.36 -16.82
CA PRO A 567 -27.94 -30.45 -16.68
C PRO A 567 -29.26 -31.15 -16.34
N ASP A 568 -29.42 -32.41 -16.77
CA ASP A 568 -30.59 -33.26 -16.50
C ASP A 568 -30.77 -33.57 -15.00
N LEU A 569 -29.73 -33.42 -14.18
CA LEU A 569 -29.84 -33.56 -12.72
C LEU A 569 -30.63 -32.40 -12.09
N PHE A 570 -30.70 -31.27 -12.77
CA PHE A 570 -31.31 -30.04 -12.27
C PHE A 570 -32.67 -29.76 -12.92
N GLY A 571 -32.95 -30.20 -14.14
CA GLY A 571 -34.28 -29.99 -14.74
C GLY A 571 -34.55 -30.83 -16.00
N SER A 572 -35.80 -30.81 -16.47
CA SER A 572 -36.31 -31.71 -17.53
C SER A 572 -36.35 -31.11 -18.94
N THR A 573 -35.72 -29.96 -19.19
CA THR A 573 -35.72 -29.31 -20.51
C THR A 573 -34.50 -29.70 -21.34
N SER A 574 -34.59 -29.63 -22.67
CA SER A 574 -33.44 -29.75 -23.57
C SER A 574 -32.50 -28.56 -23.34
N VAL A 575 -31.58 -28.69 -22.40
CA VAL A 575 -30.67 -27.61 -22.01
C VAL A 575 -29.57 -27.49 -23.07
N PRO A 576 -29.23 -26.27 -23.54
CA PRO A 576 -28.14 -26.08 -24.48
C PRO A 576 -26.81 -26.58 -23.90
N THR A 577 -26.03 -27.25 -24.75
CA THR A 577 -24.69 -27.74 -24.43
C THR A 577 -23.75 -26.58 -24.11
N GLU A 578 -22.84 -26.76 -23.14
CA GLU A 578 -21.85 -25.74 -22.77
C GLU A 578 -21.02 -25.32 -24.00
N THR A 579 -20.84 -24.01 -24.16
CA THR A 579 -19.90 -23.44 -25.13
C THR A 579 -18.92 -22.51 -24.43
N THR A 580 -17.95 -21.97 -25.16
CA THR A 580 -17.03 -20.94 -24.63
C THR A 580 -17.73 -19.64 -24.22
N THR A 581 -19.01 -19.46 -24.58
CA THR A 581 -19.79 -18.24 -24.30
C THR A 581 -21.00 -18.47 -23.40
N ASN A 582 -21.46 -19.72 -23.27
CA ASN A 582 -22.70 -20.08 -22.59
C ASN A 582 -22.42 -20.96 -21.36
N TRP A 583 -23.32 -20.93 -20.38
CA TRP A 583 -23.25 -21.78 -19.19
C TRP A 583 -24.18 -22.98 -19.32
N ALA A 584 -23.82 -24.10 -18.69
CA ALA A 584 -24.62 -25.33 -18.66
C ALA A 584 -24.78 -25.84 -17.23
N GLY A 585 -25.84 -26.62 -16.98
CA GLY A 585 -26.18 -27.05 -15.62
C GLY A 585 -26.54 -25.86 -14.74
N LEU A 586 -25.76 -25.60 -13.70
CA LEU A 586 -25.95 -24.44 -12.80
C LEU A 586 -24.95 -23.33 -13.10
N PRO A 587 -25.28 -22.05 -12.84
CA PRO A 587 -24.31 -20.97 -12.88
C PRO A 587 -23.18 -21.22 -11.89
N VAL A 588 -21.94 -21.11 -12.36
CA VAL A 588 -20.73 -21.22 -11.53
C VAL A 588 -20.26 -19.82 -11.15
N ILE A 589 -20.28 -19.52 -9.85
CA ILE A 589 -19.78 -18.28 -9.26
C ILE A 589 -18.38 -18.52 -8.71
N PHE A 590 -17.40 -17.76 -9.20
CA PHE A 590 -16.10 -17.64 -8.54
C PHE A 590 -16.08 -16.40 -7.64
N ASP A 591 -15.97 -16.66 -6.35
CA ASP A 591 -15.64 -15.67 -5.35
C ASP A 591 -14.13 -15.42 -5.38
N GLU A 592 -13.71 -14.49 -6.24
CA GLU A 592 -12.32 -14.04 -6.35
C GLU A 592 -12.05 -12.77 -5.51
N VAL A 593 -12.91 -12.48 -4.53
CA VAL A 593 -12.72 -11.35 -3.61
C VAL A 593 -11.38 -11.48 -2.87
N PHE A 594 -11.01 -12.71 -2.48
CA PHE A 594 -9.71 -12.99 -1.85
C PHE A 594 -8.63 -13.36 -2.87
N THR A 595 -8.90 -14.33 -3.74
CA THR A 595 -7.87 -15.01 -4.54
C THR A 595 -7.56 -14.32 -5.87
N GLY A 596 -8.44 -13.43 -6.32
CA GLY A 596 -8.28 -12.72 -7.59
C GLY A 596 -7.14 -11.71 -7.62
N LEU A 597 -6.90 -11.19 -8.82
CA LEU A 597 -6.07 -10.01 -9.06
C LEU A 597 -4.64 -10.16 -8.54
N TYR A 598 -3.94 -11.25 -8.85
CA TYR A 598 -2.55 -11.53 -8.47
C TYR A 598 -2.30 -11.92 -7.01
N ARG A 599 -3.33 -12.07 -6.15
CA ARG A 599 -3.10 -12.57 -4.78
C ARG A 599 -2.34 -13.91 -4.78
N LEU A 600 -2.68 -14.80 -5.70
CA LEU A 600 -2.01 -16.09 -5.91
C LEU A 600 -1.00 -16.07 -7.07
N GLY A 601 -0.56 -14.89 -7.50
CA GLY A 601 0.42 -14.72 -8.58
C GLY A 601 -0.14 -14.78 -10.00
N ARG A 602 -1.47 -14.84 -10.19
CA ARG A 602 -2.15 -14.78 -11.49
C ARG A 602 -3.32 -13.80 -11.46
N ARG A 603 -3.68 -13.20 -12.61
CA ARG A 603 -4.79 -12.22 -12.72
C ARG A 603 -6.13 -12.76 -12.23
N THR A 604 -6.39 -14.03 -12.50
CA THR A 604 -7.58 -14.75 -12.07
C THR A 604 -7.21 -16.15 -11.61
N SER A 605 -7.87 -16.60 -10.54
CA SER A 605 -7.68 -17.95 -10.02
C SER A 605 -8.34 -19.03 -10.87
N ALA A 606 -9.27 -18.66 -11.76
CA ALA A 606 -9.83 -19.55 -12.79
C ALA A 606 -8.76 -20.30 -13.60
N SER A 607 -7.63 -19.62 -13.87
CA SER A 607 -6.51 -20.19 -14.61
C SER A 607 -5.83 -21.37 -13.90
N PHE A 608 -5.93 -21.48 -12.57
CA PHE A 608 -5.43 -22.64 -11.83
C PHE A 608 -6.33 -23.87 -11.97
N LEU A 609 -7.63 -23.65 -12.20
CA LEU A 609 -8.63 -24.71 -12.41
C LEU A 609 -8.81 -25.05 -13.90
N ALA A 610 -8.17 -24.28 -14.79
CA ALA A 610 -8.31 -24.35 -16.25
C ALA A 610 -9.78 -24.26 -16.73
N VAL A 611 -10.63 -23.57 -15.99
CA VAL A 611 -12.06 -23.41 -16.29
C VAL A 611 -12.56 -22.04 -15.86
N ASP A 612 -13.36 -21.42 -16.72
CA ASP A 612 -13.91 -20.08 -16.55
C ASP A 612 -15.26 -20.09 -15.80
N ALA A 613 -15.48 -19.11 -14.92
CA ALA A 613 -16.75 -18.87 -14.25
C ALA A 613 -17.81 -18.21 -15.15
N ASP A 614 -19.07 -18.31 -14.73
CA ASP A 614 -20.20 -17.62 -15.36
C ASP A 614 -20.47 -16.26 -14.71
N ILE A 615 -20.13 -16.16 -13.42
CA ILE A 615 -20.13 -14.95 -12.62
C ILE A 615 -18.82 -14.92 -11.82
N SER A 616 -18.15 -13.76 -11.75
CA SER A 616 -16.97 -13.60 -10.89
C SER A 616 -17.03 -12.31 -10.09
N VAL A 617 -16.63 -12.37 -8.82
CA VAL A 617 -16.66 -11.22 -7.91
C VAL A 617 -15.25 -10.83 -7.51
N HIS A 618 -14.94 -9.53 -7.59
CA HIS A 618 -13.62 -8.98 -7.25
C HIS A 618 -13.79 -7.77 -6.33
N ALA A 619 -12.99 -7.69 -5.28
CA ALA A 619 -12.89 -6.52 -4.38
C ALA A 619 -11.46 -6.47 -3.83
N LYS A 620 -11.27 -6.05 -2.57
CA LYS A 620 -9.98 -6.07 -1.85
C LYS A 620 -8.82 -5.48 -2.68
N LEU A 621 -8.00 -6.33 -3.30
CA LEU A 621 -6.86 -5.92 -4.14
C LEU A 621 -7.27 -5.08 -5.35
N LEU A 622 -8.55 -5.08 -5.73
CA LEU A 622 -9.09 -4.30 -6.84
C LEU A 622 -8.66 -2.84 -6.82
N THR A 623 -8.59 -2.22 -5.64
CA THR A 623 -8.19 -0.82 -5.44
C THR A 623 -6.80 -0.68 -4.84
N GLY A 624 -5.99 -1.75 -4.86
CA GLY A 624 -4.65 -1.78 -4.27
C GLY A 624 -4.63 -1.57 -2.75
N GLY A 625 -5.79 -1.71 -2.08
CA GLY A 625 -5.94 -1.49 -0.64
C GLY A 625 -6.19 -0.04 -0.21
N LEU A 626 -6.49 0.88 -1.14
CA LEU A 626 -6.69 2.29 -0.81
C LEU A 626 -8.14 2.65 -0.38
N ILE A 627 -9.14 2.15 -1.10
CA ILE A 627 -10.55 2.57 -0.92
C ILE A 627 -11.51 1.40 -1.26
N PRO A 628 -12.65 1.22 -0.58
CA PRO A 628 -13.59 0.15 -0.91
C PRO A 628 -14.20 0.32 -2.31
N LEU A 629 -14.24 -0.79 -3.05
CA LEU A 629 -15.02 -0.98 -4.27
C LEU A 629 -15.11 -2.49 -4.52
N ALA A 630 -16.24 -2.96 -5.02
CA ALA A 630 -16.39 -4.31 -5.53
C ALA A 630 -17.07 -4.32 -6.91
N VAL A 631 -16.77 -5.35 -7.69
CA VAL A 631 -17.35 -5.58 -9.01
C VAL A 631 -17.79 -7.03 -9.13
N THR A 632 -18.97 -7.22 -9.69
CA THR A 632 -19.53 -8.53 -10.04
C THR A 632 -19.66 -8.58 -11.55
N LEU A 633 -18.84 -9.40 -12.18
CA LEU A 633 -18.88 -9.65 -13.62
C LEU A 633 -19.80 -10.82 -13.91
N ALA A 634 -20.59 -10.72 -14.97
CA ALA A 634 -21.51 -11.76 -15.38
C ALA A 634 -21.42 -12.03 -16.88
N SER A 635 -21.72 -13.27 -17.26
CA SER A 635 -21.88 -13.66 -18.66
C SER A 635 -23.10 -12.99 -19.30
N LYS A 636 -23.13 -12.99 -20.64
CA LYS A 636 -24.29 -12.44 -21.36
C LYS A 636 -25.58 -13.17 -21.03
N GLU A 637 -25.57 -14.50 -20.95
CA GLU A 637 -26.78 -15.28 -20.65
C GLU A 637 -27.34 -15.00 -19.26
N ILE A 638 -26.47 -14.78 -18.26
CA ILE A 638 -26.90 -14.38 -16.92
C ILE A 638 -27.60 -13.01 -16.97
N PHE A 639 -27.05 -12.06 -17.72
CA PHE A 639 -27.67 -10.74 -17.91
C PHE A 639 -29.02 -10.83 -18.64
N ASP A 640 -29.12 -11.67 -19.66
CA ASP A 640 -30.32 -11.80 -20.47
C ASP A 640 -31.52 -12.34 -19.67
N ALA A 641 -31.29 -13.08 -18.57
CA ALA A 641 -32.34 -13.56 -17.66
C ALA A 641 -33.10 -12.45 -16.89
N PHE A 642 -32.61 -11.21 -16.93
CA PHE A 642 -33.24 -10.03 -16.32
C PHE A 642 -33.91 -9.10 -17.35
N LEU A 643 -33.88 -9.45 -18.64
CA LEU A 643 -34.45 -8.62 -19.69
C LEU A 643 -35.95 -8.91 -19.84
N SER A 644 -36.76 -7.87 -19.62
CA SER A 644 -38.19 -7.88 -19.96
C SER A 644 -38.69 -6.44 -20.19
N CYS A 645 -39.99 -6.28 -20.46
CA CYS A 645 -40.62 -4.97 -20.53
C CYS A 645 -40.90 -4.35 -19.13
N GLU A 646 -40.87 -5.15 -18.07
CA GLU A 646 -41.23 -4.76 -16.71
C GLU A 646 -39.99 -4.43 -15.88
N LYS A 647 -40.00 -3.27 -15.20
CA LYS A 647 -38.89 -2.86 -14.33
C LYS A 647 -38.69 -3.83 -13.16
N SER A 648 -39.74 -4.51 -12.71
CA SER A 648 -39.67 -5.50 -11.62
C SER A 648 -38.80 -6.71 -11.94
N ASP A 649 -38.57 -7.00 -13.23
CA ASP A 649 -37.73 -8.13 -13.65
C ASP A 649 -36.26 -7.76 -13.75
N ALA A 650 -35.94 -6.46 -13.69
CA ALA A 650 -34.57 -5.99 -13.62
C ALA A 650 -33.93 -6.38 -12.28
N LEU A 651 -32.60 -6.36 -12.22
CA LEU A 651 -31.87 -6.54 -10.97
C LEU A 651 -32.04 -5.28 -10.09
N LEU A 652 -33.06 -5.27 -9.23
CA LEU A 652 -33.35 -4.20 -8.28
C LEU A 652 -32.42 -4.25 -7.06
N HIS A 653 -31.13 -4.06 -7.32
CA HIS A 653 -30.08 -3.92 -6.32
C HIS A 653 -29.31 -2.63 -6.63
N GLY A 654 -28.98 -1.83 -5.62
CA GLY A 654 -28.16 -0.66 -5.80
C GLY A 654 -27.79 -0.04 -4.46
N HIS A 655 -26.63 0.63 -4.42
CA HIS A 655 -26.17 1.40 -3.29
C HIS A 655 -26.02 2.85 -3.70
N SER A 656 -26.09 3.77 -2.74
CA SER A 656 -25.93 5.20 -3.01
C SER A 656 -24.59 5.51 -3.70
N TYR A 657 -23.52 4.78 -3.36
CA TYR A 657 -22.18 4.95 -3.92
C TYR A 657 -21.83 3.96 -5.05
N THR A 658 -22.84 3.29 -5.64
CA THR A 658 -22.63 2.38 -6.77
C THR A 658 -21.77 3.05 -7.85
N ALA A 659 -20.66 2.38 -8.20
CA ALA A 659 -19.67 2.83 -9.18
C ALA A 659 -19.02 4.19 -8.87
N HIS A 660 -18.79 4.54 -7.61
CA HIS A 660 -18.22 5.85 -7.26
C HIS A 660 -16.92 6.16 -8.04
N PRO A 661 -16.80 7.36 -8.67
CA PRO A 661 -15.70 7.67 -9.61
C PRO A 661 -14.30 7.54 -9.02
N ILE A 662 -14.15 7.79 -7.71
CA ILE A 662 -12.87 7.72 -6.99
C ILE A 662 -12.38 6.28 -6.97
N GLY A 663 -13.19 5.34 -6.47
CA GLY A 663 -12.85 3.92 -6.43
C GLY A 663 -12.64 3.34 -7.81
N CYS A 664 -13.48 3.69 -8.79
CA CYS A 664 -13.30 3.18 -10.15
C CYS A 664 -11.99 3.66 -10.78
N HIS A 665 -11.57 4.91 -10.53
CA HIS A 665 -10.31 5.42 -11.06
C HIS A 665 -9.12 4.77 -10.37
N VAL A 666 -9.16 4.68 -9.03
CA VAL A 666 -8.13 4.00 -8.22
C VAL A 666 -7.99 2.54 -8.63
N ALA A 667 -9.09 1.82 -8.80
CA ALA A 667 -9.07 0.42 -9.21
C ALA A 667 -8.44 0.23 -10.60
N LYS A 668 -8.81 1.09 -11.56
CA LYS A 668 -8.22 1.06 -12.89
C LYS A 668 -6.70 1.30 -12.85
N THR A 669 -6.24 2.27 -12.05
CA THR A 669 -4.81 2.54 -11.88
C THR A 669 -4.10 1.38 -11.18
N SER A 670 -4.68 0.84 -10.11
CA SER A 670 -4.12 -0.31 -9.39
C SER A 670 -3.93 -1.53 -10.28
N LEU A 671 -4.94 -1.90 -11.07
CA LEU A 671 -4.86 -3.01 -12.03
C LEU A 671 -3.75 -2.79 -13.06
N ARG A 672 -3.62 -1.56 -13.58
CA ARG A 672 -2.55 -1.21 -14.52
C ARG A 672 -1.16 -1.34 -13.89
N MET A 673 -0.99 -0.84 -12.68
CA MET A 673 0.28 -0.96 -11.95
C MET A 673 0.67 -2.44 -11.77
N MET A 674 -0.27 -3.30 -11.36
CA MET A 674 0.00 -4.73 -11.22
C MET A 674 0.31 -5.41 -12.57
N MET A 675 -0.39 -5.06 -13.65
CA MET A 675 -0.08 -5.56 -15.00
C MET A 675 1.29 -5.08 -15.49
N GLU A 676 1.69 -3.85 -15.18
CA GLU A 676 3.02 -3.33 -15.50
C GLU A 676 4.11 -4.06 -14.73
N MET A 677 3.90 -4.37 -13.45
CA MET A 677 4.81 -5.22 -12.67
C MET A 677 4.98 -6.60 -13.31
N GLU A 678 3.91 -7.18 -13.85
CA GLU A 678 3.96 -8.44 -14.61
C GLU A 678 4.85 -8.30 -15.85
N ASN A 679 4.56 -7.28 -16.66
CA ASN A 679 5.24 -7.05 -17.93
C ASN A 679 6.74 -6.74 -17.75
N ARG A 680 7.11 -6.07 -16.66
CA ARG A 680 8.52 -5.81 -16.31
C ARG A 680 9.21 -7.03 -15.70
N GLY A 681 8.46 -8.04 -15.28
CA GLY A 681 8.99 -9.21 -14.60
C GLY A 681 9.46 -8.89 -13.18
N ASP A 682 8.79 -7.96 -12.49
CA ASP A 682 9.15 -7.54 -11.12
C ASP A 682 9.13 -8.73 -10.14
N TRP A 683 8.34 -9.77 -10.44
CA TRP A 683 8.28 -11.01 -9.66
C TRP A 683 9.37 -12.04 -9.97
N ASN A 684 10.12 -11.89 -11.07
CA ASN A 684 11.08 -12.89 -11.53
C ASN A 684 12.22 -13.12 -10.54
N SER A 685 12.67 -12.08 -9.84
CA SER A 685 13.70 -12.19 -8.81
C SER A 685 13.23 -13.07 -7.65
N PHE A 686 12.00 -12.87 -7.18
CA PHE A 686 11.39 -13.68 -6.12
C PHE A 686 11.16 -15.12 -6.59
N GLN A 687 10.69 -15.34 -7.81
CA GLN A 687 10.52 -16.67 -8.39
C GLN A 687 11.85 -17.45 -8.48
N LYS A 688 12.95 -16.79 -8.82
CA LYS A 688 14.30 -17.41 -8.85
C LYS A 688 14.77 -17.88 -7.48
N LEU A 689 14.41 -17.17 -6.40
CA LEU A 689 14.73 -17.56 -5.02
C LEU A 689 14.06 -18.89 -4.63
N TRP A 690 12.89 -19.18 -5.19
CA TRP A 690 12.18 -20.45 -4.94
C TRP A 690 12.84 -21.65 -5.64
N GLN A 691 13.65 -21.42 -6.67
CA GLN A 691 14.36 -22.48 -7.41
C GLN A 691 15.70 -22.84 -6.77
N THR A 692 16.30 -21.93 -5.99
CA THR A 692 17.68 -22.06 -5.49
C THR A 692 17.82 -23.01 -4.29
N THR A 693 16.73 -23.52 -3.75
CA THR A 693 16.74 -24.46 -2.59
C THR A 693 16.99 -25.93 -2.97
N ARG A 694 17.32 -26.24 -4.23
CA ARG A 694 17.57 -27.63 -4.68
C ARG A 694 19.04 -28.07 -4.70
N THR A 695 20.00 -27.23 -4.33
CA THR A 695 21.43 -27.60 -4.35
C THR A 695 22.21 -27.10 -3.13
N SER A 696 22.04 -27.74 -1.97
CA SER A 696 23.15 -28.00 -1.04
C SER A 696 22.75 -28.98 0.08
N SER A 697 22.72 -30.27 -0.21
CA SER A 697 23.02 -31.28 0.81
C SER A 697 24.53 -31.30 1.07
N LYS A 698 25.04 -30.29 1.79
CA LYS A 698 26.24 -30.47 2.61
C LYS A 698 26.01 -29.85 3.97
N THR A 699 26.02 -30.73 4.93
CA THR A 699 25.96 -30.56 6.37
C THR A 699 26.91 -29.46 6.85
N THR A 700 26.38 -28.34 7.29
CA THR A 700 26.98 -27.53 8.36
C THR A 700 25.85 -27.09 9.28
N ALA A 701 25.83 -27.71 10.46
CA ALA A 701 24.92 -27.35 11.54
C ALA A 701 25.15 -25.89 11.94
N ILE A 702 24.07 -25.11 11.98
CA ILE A 702 23.99 -23.84 12.70
C ILE A 702 23.05 -24.11 13.88
N PRO A 703 23.44 -23.76 15.13
CA PRO A 703 22.70 -24.17 16.31
C PRO A 703 21.35 -23.46 16.38
N TYR A 704 20.30 -24.25 16.60
CA TYR A 704 18.94 -23.81 16.86
C TYR A 704 18.89 -22.95 18.14
N GLY A 705 18.53 -21.68 17.99
CA GLY A 705 17.94 -20.88 19.07
C GLY A 705 16.45 -21.19 19.14
N VAL A 706 16.04 -21.79 20.24
CA VAL A 706 14.66 -22.16 20.54
C VAL A 706 13.82 -20.89 20.72
N ILE A 707 12.86 -20.65 19.82
CA ILE A 707 11.70 -19.79 20.10
C ILE A 707 10.63 -20.74 20.64
N GLY A 708 10.44 -20.72 21.95
CA GLY A 708 9.35 -21.44 22.61
C GLY A 708 8.02 -20.75 22.34
N LEU A 709 7.01 -21.58 22.06
CA LEU A 709 5.59 -21.23 22.21
C LEU A 709 5.26 -20.92 23.68
#